data_AF-A0A7N5ZRL6-F1
#
_entry.id   AF-A0A7N5ZRL6-F1
#
_cell.length_a   1.000
_cell.length_b   1.000
_cell.length_c   1.000
_cell.angle_alpha   90.00
_cell.angle_beta   90.00
_cell.angle_gamma   90.00
#
_symmetry.space_group_name_H-M   'P 1'
#
loop_
_entity.id
_entity.type
_entity.pdbx_description
1 polymer ?
#
loop_
_entity_poly.entity_id
_entity_poly.type
_entity_poly.pdbx_seq_one_letter_code
_entity_poly.pdbx_strand_id
1 'polypeptide(L)'
;MRWSGLGRVLLLCCAAVCVSGITREYFLKIEEVSWNYAPSGMNIIQNRTLEEDEGASTFLKRGPQRIGSTYKKAVYKQYSDATYRTAVTKPDWLGYLGPLLMAEEGDTVVVHLKNAAYRPYSIHPHGLNYSKGNEGALYPDGTSPELKRDDSVAPGTTVTYLWTLPESHSPTSDDSNCLTRFYHSHVSPPKDIASGLIGPLITCKRGTGDYLYALMFMVSDENFSWYLDENIRTYITNPPRNLKEDEDFIESNKMHGINGFLFGNLPGLSMCQGNTIHWHLIGLGNEVDMHSVHFHGQILTAENHHTDTISLFPASSTTAEMVADNPGKWLLTSGMQAIFEIKKCFPNVHKPRPYGEVRQYFIAAEEEVWDYAPTLPTDGLTFVTKGRNRIGSKYKKVRYVEYTDNTFTTKMLRSAQEQHLGILGPVLRAEEKDTIRVVFKNKASRSYSIQPHGVQYSIEQEGTLYFNELEGYYIPGTVHTYEWMVPVGAGPVQGEADCLTYMYYSAVDYVKDTNSGLAGPLLICRQGSLKKGVQKNYDKEFHLLATIFDENLSWYLDDNIKTFTTAPATVNKEDEGFVESNKMHAINGFVYKNLPGLTMCKGDKVTWHLSGLGSETDINSLYFQGNRFIYRQNRRDSINVFPHISHTVTMEPDSMGTYHLQCSVFQRQGEVMLHSKTYYIAAVETDWDYSPNRTWETEMFRGLENPAPVFLDKQGGNIGSRYKKVVYRQFTNNKFTTQVERTADMEHLGIMGPMIHADVGDKVSVVFKNMASRPYSIHSHGVKTDVPEVYQTPPGETHTYSWYVTKNTGPTADQEECSVSAYYSTVDVVKDLYSGLIGPLVICRPTSCMVRSTLTDGIFLLLHLNVTCLHFLLCLSVCLCAAVNGFVYGNLNGLNMKEDDKVYWYLMGMGNDVDIHTVHWHGHSVEYKLGGGPHQADVFELFPATFQTVKMRAKYPGTWLLHCHVVDHIKAGMEVMYTVTEKGKTENTNVK
;
A
#
# COMPACT_ATOMS: atom_id res chain seq x y z
N MET A 1 -53.00 -23.25 62.75
CA MET A 1 -54.38 -22.98 62.27
C MET A 1 -54.33 -22.72 60.76
N ARG A 2 -55.48 -22.73 60.07
CA ARG A 2 -55.58 -22.24 58.68
C ARG A 2 -55.22 -20.75 58.61
N TRP A 3 -54.80 -20.27 57.45
CA TRP A 3 -55.55 -19.28 56.65
C TRP A 3 -54.99 -19.22 55.21
N SER A 4 -55.74 -18.63 54.29
CA SER A 4 -55.50 -18.64 52.84
C SER A 4 -55.18 -17.25 52.30
N GLY A 5 -54.30 -17.15 51.31
CA GLY A 5 -54.06 -15.92 50.56
C GLY A 5 -53.59 -16.19 49.13
N LEU A 6 -54.36 -15.72 48.14
CA LEU A 6 -53.95 -15.74 46.73
C LEU A 6 -53.01 -14.56 46.46
N GLY A 7 -51.74 -14.84 46.16
CA GLY A 7 -50.82 -13.87 45.57
C GLY A 7 -50.96 -13.85 44.05
N ARG A 8 -51.16 -12.67 43.44
CA ARG A 8 -51.14 -12.51 41.98
C ARG A 8 -49.70 -12.62 41.48
N VAL A 9 -49.43 -13.59 40.59
CA VAL A 9 -48.20 -13.59 39.78
C VAL A 9 -48.42 -12.62 38.61
N LEU A 10 -47.59 -11.58 38.52
CA LEU A 10 -47.59 -10.66 37.38
C LEU A 10 -46.67 -11.23 36.30
N LEU A 11 -47.26 -11.84 35.27
CA LEU A 11 -46.52 -12.31 34.10
C LEU A 11 -46.10 -11.11 33.23
N LEU A 12 -44.86 -10.66 33.43
CA LEU A 12 -44.16 -9.80 32.47
C LEU A 12 -43.83 -10.63 31.24
N CYS A 13 -44.69 -10.54 30.22
CA CYS A 13 -44.36 -11.00 28.88
C CYS A 13 -43.29 -10.08 28.28
N CYS A 14 -42.02 -10.41 28.51
CA CYS A 14 -40.93 -9.92 27.69
C CYS A 14 -41.11 -10.46 26.27
N ALA A 15 -41.78 -9.69 25.42
CA ALA A 15 -41.78 -9.92 23.98
C ALA A 15 -40.35 -9.70 23.50
N ALA A 16 -39.60 -10.80 23.30
CA ALA A 16 -38.31 -10.76 22.64
C ALA A 16 -38.53 -10.32 21.19
N VAL A 17 -38.33 -9.02 20.92
CA VAL A 17 -38.41 -8.49 19.56
C VAL A 17 -37.15 -8.92 18.82
N CYS A 18 -37.21 -10.11 18.21
CA CYS A 18 -36.22 -10.55 17.23
C CYS A 18 -36.36 -9.66 15.98
N VAL A 19 -35.73 -8.48 16.01
CA VAL A 19 -35.68 -7.58 14.85
C VAL A 19 -34.77 -8.23 13.80
N SER A 20 -35.40 -8.86 12.81
CA SER A 20 -34.74 -9.39 11.61
C SER A 20 -33.88 -8.32 10.92
N GLY A 21 -32.89 -8.74 10.14
CA GLY A 21 -32.21 -7.86 9.19
C GLY A 21 -33.16 -7.36 8.09
N ILE A 22 -32.76 -6.29 7.42
CA ILE A 22 -33.56 -5.58 6.42
C ILE A 22 -33.17 -6.06 5.01
N THR A 23 -34.18 -6.27 4.15
CA THR A 23 -33.96 -6.46 2.72
C THR A 23 -33.85 -5.10 2.03
N ARG A 24 -32.73 -4.82 1.37
CA ARG A 24 -32.50 -3.59 0.60
C ARG A 24 -32.48 -3.92 -0.90
N GLU A 25 -33.52 -3.49 -1.62
CA GLU A 25 -33.63 -3.67 -3.07
C GLU A 25 -33.03 -2.49 -3.85
N TYR A 26 -32.20 -2.79 -4.84
CA TYR A 26 -31.58 -1.81 -5.74
C TYR A 26 -31.79 -2.20 -7.21
N PHE A 27 -32.39 -1.31 -8.00
CA PHE A 27 -32.59 -1.51 -9.44
C PHE A 27 -31.48 -0.80 -10.21
N LEU A 28 -30.48 -1.56 -10.67
CA LEU A 28 -29.30 -1.05 -11.36
C LEU A 28 -29.39 -1.33 -12.86
N LYS A 29 -28.98 -0.37 -13.68
CA LYS A 29 -28.86 -0.55 -15.12
C LYS A 29 -27.51 -0.07 -15.62
N ILE A 30 -26.84 -0.88 -16.40
CA ILE A 30 -25.63 -0.48 -17.13
C ILE A 30 -26.06 0.31 -18.36
N GLU A 31 -25.62 1.55 -18.48
CA GLU A 31 -25.82 2.40 -19.66
C GLU A 31 -24.48 2.92 -20.19
N GLU A 32 -24.40 3.07 -21.51
CA GLU A 32 -23.28 3.74 -22.18
C GLU A 32 -23.51 5.26 -22.18
N VAL A 33 -22.48 6.02 -21.82
CA VAL A 33 -22.51 7.48 -21.69
C VAL A 33 -21.29 8.12 -22.34
N SER A 34 -21.42 9.39 -22.72
CA SER A 34 -20.25 10.24 -22.97
C SER A 34 -19.86 10.92 -21.66
N TRP A 35 -18.65 10.65 -21.19
CA TRP A 35 -18.05 11.24 -19.99
C TRP A 35 -17.05 12.33 -20.40
N ASN A 36 -17.05 13.46 -19.69
CA ASN A 36 -16.07 14.52 -19.86
C ASN A 36 -15.30 14.70 -18.54
N TYR A 37 -14.00 14.41 -18.57
CA TYR A 37 -13.11 14.46 -17.41
C TYR A 37 -12.83 15.89 -16.89
N ALA A 38 -13.10 16.92 -17.70
CA ALA A 38 -12.97 18.32 -17.29
C ALA A 38 -14.09 19.20 -17.90
N PRO A 39 -15.31 19.20 -17.34
CA PRO A 39 -16.45 19.94 -17.89
C PRO A 39 -16.26 21.47 -17.96
N SER A 40 -15.36 22.05 -17.17
CA SER A 40 -15.06 23.48 -17.22
C SER A 40 -14.18 23.89 -18.42
N GLY A 41 -13.42 22.96 -18.99
CA GLY A 41 -12.39 23.29 -19.98
C GLY A 41 -11.21 24.09 -19.42
N MET A 42 -10.94 24.01 -18.10
CA MET A 42 -9.84 24.73 -17.42
C MET A 42 -9.17 23.86 -16.35
N ASN A 43 -7.94 24.23 -15.96
CA ASN A 43 -7.37 23.85 -14.68
C ASN A 43 -7.90 24.80 -13.59
N ILE A 44 -8.78 24.28 -12.73
CA ILE A 44 -9.43 25.09 -11.68
C ILE A 44 -8.48 25.38 -10.51
N ILE A 45 -7.46 24.53 -10.29
CA ILE A 45 -6.49 24.69 -9.19
C ILE A 45 -5.55 25.89 -9.43
N GLN A 46 -5.03 26.01 -10.66
CA GLN A 46 -4.15 27.13 -11.05
C GLN A 46 -4.92 28.32 -11.64
N ASN A 47 -6.22 28.16 -11.92
CA ASN A 47 -7.07 29.13 -12.62
C ASN A 47 -6.49 29.53 -14.00
N ARG A 48 -6.20 28.52 -14.83
CA ARG A 48 -5.59 28.64 -16.19
C ARG A 48 -6.40 27.88 -17.24
N THR A 49 -6.35 28.31 -18.50
CA THR A 49 -6.97 27.57 -19.61
C THR A 49 -6.06 26.44 -20.14
N LEU A 50 -6.61 25.54 -20.97
CA LEU A 50 -5.87 24.44 -21.62
C LEU A 50 -4.95 24.90 -22.78
N GLU A 51 -4.88 26.22 -23.01
CA GLU A 51 -3.91 26.88 -23.87
C GLU A 51 -2.71 27.44 -23.09
N GLU A 52 -2.89 27.69 -21.78
CA GLU A 52 -1.89 28.30 -20.89
C GLU A 52 -1.19 27.27 -19.99
N ASP A 53 -1.85 26.13 -19.73
CA ASP A 53 -1.33 25.02 -18.93
C ASP A 53 -0.95 23.85 -19.85
N GLU A 54 0.34 23.72 -20.14
CA GLU A 54 0.88 22.63 -20.98
C GLU A 54 0.57 21.24 -20.39
N GLY A 55 0.66 21.09 -19.07
CA GLY A 55 0.41 19.82 -18.39
C GLY A 55 -1.06 19.38 -18.47
N ALA A 56 -1.99 20.30 -18.26
CA ALA A 56 -3.42 20.03 -18.48
C ALA A 56 -3.74 19.82 -19.97
N SER A 57 -2.98 20.45 -20.87
CA SER A 57 -3.17 20.31 -22.31
C SER A 57 -2.92 18.88 -22.82
N THR A 58 -1.92 18.18 -22.29
CA THR A 58 -1.53 16.82 -22.71
C THR A 58 -2.69 15.82 -22.67
N PHE A 59 -3.52 15.86 -21.62
CA PHE A 59 -4.62 14.92 -21.39
C PHE A 59 -5.98 15.44 -21.90
N LEU A 60 -6.22 16.76 -21.84
CA LEU A 60 -7.56 17.32 -22.09
C LEU A 60 -7.73 17.91 -23.50
N LYS A 61 -6.66 18.26 -24.20
CA LYS A 61 -6.73 18.97 -25.49
C LYS A 61 -6.93 17.99 -26.65
N ARG A 62 -8.01 18.17 -27.40
CA ARG A 62 -8.26 17.40 -28.63
C ARG A 62 -7.32 17.84 -29.74
N GLY A 63 -6.82 16.88 -30.52
CA GLY A 63 -5.92 17.15 -31.65
C GLY A 63 -5.93 16.03 -32.70
N PRO A 64 -5.14 16.16 -33.79
CA PRO A 64 -5.11 15.18 -34.89
C PRO A 64 -4.66 13.77 -34.49
N GLN A 65 -4.06 13.62 -33.31
CA GLN A 65 -3.59 12.35 -32.72
C GLN A 65 -3.98 12.26 -31.23
N ARG A 66 -5.01 12.99 -30.77
CA ARG A 66 -5.40 13.10 -29.35
C ARG A 66 -6.92 13.21 -29.19
N ILE A 67 -7.53 12.35 -28.37
CA ILE A 67 -8.98 12.32 -28.15
C ILE A 67 -9.47 13.58 -27.40
N GLY A 68 -8.68 14.05 -26.43
CA GLY A 68 -9.02 15.13 -25.51
C GLY A 68 -10.00 14.70 -24.42
N SER A 69 -10.55 15.65 -23.67
CA SER A 69 -11.21 15.40 -22.36
C SER A 69 -12.44 14.49 -22.34
N THR A 70 -12.95 13.99 -23.47
CA THR A 70 -14.28 13.35 -23.57
C THR A 70 -14.22 11.97 -24.19
N TYR A 71 -14.70 10.96 -23.47
CA TYR A 71 -14.66 9.54 -23.84
C TYR A 71 -16.03 8.89 -23.68
N LYS A 72 -16.30 7.82 -24.44
CA LYS A 72 -17.43 6.92 -24.22
C LYS A 72 -17.08 5.91 -23.13
N LYS A 73 -17.94 5.77 -22.14
CA LYS A 73 -17.81 4.88 -20.96
C LYS A 73 -19.10 4.09 -20.72
N ALA A 74 -19.02 2.99 -19.98
CA ALA A 74 -20.17 2.28 -19.40
C ALA A 74 -20.27 2.58 -17.90
N VAL A 75 -21.47 2.87 -17.40
CA VAL A 75 -21.69 3.22 -15.99
C VAL A 75 -22.93 2.54 -15.42
N TYR A 76 -22.90 2.21 -14.13
CA TYR A 76 -24.09 1.81 -13.37
C TYR A 76 -24.95 3.03 -13.04
N LYS A 77 -26.26 2.94 -13.29
CA LYS A 77 -27.27 3.93 -12.85
C LYS A 77 -28.37 3.27 -12.04
N GLN A 78 -28.80 3.91 -10.96
CA GLN A 78 -29.91 3.46 -10.13
C GLN A 78 -31.25 3.93 -10.69
N TYR A 79 -32.28 3.11 -10.52
CA TYR A 79 -33.67 3.40 -10.85
C TYR A 79 -34.56 3.14 -9.62
N SER A 80 -35.75 3.75 -9.61
CA SER A 80 -36.73 3.59 -8.53
C SER A 80 -37.30 2.19 -8.40
N ASP A 81 -37.38 1.45 -9.51
CA ASP A 81 -38.14 0.22 -9.64
C ASP A 81 -37.76 -0.59 -10.90
N ALA A 82 -38.29 -1.81 -10.99
CA ALA A 82 -38.07 -2.76 -12.08
C ALA A 82 -38.54 -2.31 -13.47
N THR A 83 -39.21 -1.15 -13.63
CA THR A 83 -39.51 -0.60 -14.96
C THR A 83 -38.31 0.10 -15.60
N TYR A 84 -37.30 0.46 -14.81
CA TYR A 84 -36.09 1.21 -15.24
C TYR A 84 -36.40 2.52 -15.99
N ARG A 85 -37.49 3.20 -15.60
CA ARG A 85 -37.95 4.46 -16.22
C ARG A 85 -37.42 5.70 -15.49
N THR A 86 -37.63 5.77 -14.18
CA THR A 86 -37.21 6.92 -13.35
C THR A 86 -35.84 6.63 -12.75
N ALA A 87 -34.81 7.32 -13.24
CA ALA A 87 -33.48 7.26 -12.65
C ALA A 87 -33.45 7.98 -11.30
N VAL A 88 -32.71 7.44 -10.33
CA VAL A 88 -32.45 8.11 -9.05
C VAL A 88 -31.29 9.08 -9.25
N THR A 89 -31.48 10.33 -8.82
CA THR A 89 -30.42 11.35 -8.86
C THR A 89 -29.31 10.98 -7.88
N LYS A 90 -28.11 10.68 -8.39
CA LYS A 90 -26.91 10.51 -7.57
C LYS A 90 -26.26 11.88 -7.28
N PRO A 91 -25.59 12.08 -6.13
CA PRO A 91 -24.82 13.29 -5.86
C PRO A 91 -23.76 13.59 -6.92
N ASP A 92 -23.57 14.86 -7.27
CA ASP A 92 -22.63 15.29 -8.32
C ASP A 92 -21.18 14.86 -8.04
N TRP A 93 -20.81 14.78 -6.76
CA TRP A 93 -19.46 14.35 -6.34
C TRP A 93 -19.14 12.90 -6.67
N LEU A 94 -20.11 12.02 -6.99
CA LEU A 94 -19.83 10.64 -7.44
C LEU A 94 -19.24 10.58 -8.87
N GLY A 95 -19.22 11.68 -9.63
CA GLY A 95 -18.62 11.71 -10.96
C GLY A 95 -19.21 10.64 -11.91
N TYR A 96 -18.40 9.76 -12.49
CA TYR A 96 -18.93 8.63 -13.28
C TYR A 96 -19.37 7.41 -12.46
N LEU A 97 -18.94 7.28 -11.20
CA LEU A 97 -19.14 6.09 -10.36
C LEU A 97 -20.60 5.63 -10.28
N GLY A 98 -20.79 4.34 -10.06
CA GLY A 98 -22.07 3.76 -9.71
C GLY A 98 -22.72 4.40 -8.46
N PRO A 99 -24.03 4.22 -8.28
CA PRO A 99 -24.73 4.63 -7.05
C PRO A 99 -24.12 3.98 -5.81
N LEU A 100 -24.12 4.70 -4.69
CA LEU A 100 -23.64 4.15 -3.43
C LEU A 100 -24.61 3.09 -2.91
N LEU A 101 -24.10 1.87 -2.72
CA LEU A 101 -24.79 0.78 -2.05
C LEU A 101 -24.42 0.77 -0.57
N MET A 102 -25.33 0.33 0.30
CA MET A 102 -25.09 0.26 1.74
C MET A 102 -25.79 -0.95 2.35
N ALA A 103 -25.13 -1.62 3.29
CA ALA A 103 -25.67 -2.73 4.07
C ALA A 103 -25.30 -2.58 5.56
N GLU A 104 -26.20 -2.92 6.47
CA GLU A 104 -25.89 -3.09 7.89
C GLU A 104 -25.77 -4.58 8.26
N GLU A 105 -25.10 -4.88 9.37
CA GLU A 105 -25.00 -6.23 9.93
C GLU A 105 -26.37 -6.94 10.01
N GLY A 106 -26.46 -8.09 9.32
CA GLY A 106 -27.66 -8.92 9.21
C GLY A 106 -28.53 -8.63 7.98
N ASP A 107 -28.25 -7.59 7.20
CA ASP A 107 -29.05 -7.22 6.03
C ASP A 107 -28.86 -8.15 4.83
N THR A 108 -29.86 -8.13 3.96
CA THR A 108 -29.88 -8.79 2.65
C THR A 108 -29.95 -7.74 1.56
N VAL A 109 -28.93 -7.65 0.71
CA VAL A 109 -28.90 -6.74 -0.44
C VAL A 109 -29.35 -7.51 -1.68
N VAL A 110 -30.37 -6.98 -2.36
CA VAL A 110 -30.93 -7.56 -3.58
C VAL A 110 -30.69 -6.58 -4.72
N VAL A 111 -29.85 -6.96 -5.69
CA VAL A 111 -29.53 -6.10 -6.83
C VAL A 111 -30.14 -6.65 -8.11
N HIS A 112 -31.10 -5.93 -8.67
CA HIS A 112 -31.66 -6.21 -9.98
C HIS A 112 -30.84 -5.48 -11.03
N LEU A 113 -29.86 -6.16 -11.63
CA LEU A 113 -29.00 -5.63 -12.68
C LEU A 113 -29.59 -5.87 -14.05
N LYS A 114 -29.84 -4.80 -14.81
CA LYS A 114 -30.17 -4.83 -16.24
C LYS A 114 -29.00 -4.34 -17.08
N ASN A 115 -28.55 -5.13 -18.05
CA ASN A 115 -27.55 -4.65 -19.00
C ASN A 115 -28.24 -3.97 -20.20
N ALA A 116 -27.90 -2.71 -20.48
CA ALA A 116 -28.34 -1.98 -21.67
C ALA A 116 -27.17 -1.44 -22.53
N ALA A 117 -25.92 -1.82 -22.22
CA ALA A 117 -24.78 -1.67 -23.12
C ALA A 117 -24.80 -2.75 -24.22
N TYR A 118 -23.96 -2.61 -25.25
CA TYR A 118 -23.89 -3.60 -26.34
C TYR A 118 -22.97 -4.80 -26.03
N ARG A 119 -22.21 -4.76 -24.93
CA ARG A 119 -21.31 -5.83 -24.46
C ARG A 119 -21.87 -6.56 -23.24
N PRO A 120 -21.54 -7.84 -23.03
CA PRO A 120 -21.82 -8.51 -21.76
C PRO A 120 -20.97 -7.88 -20.64
N TYR A 121 -21.56 -7.76 -19.45
CA TYR A 121 -20.96 -7.21 -18.23
C TYR A 121 -21.62 -7.87 -17.01
N SER A 122 -21.10 -7.66 -15.80
CA SER A 122 -21.66 -8.25 -14.56
C SER A 122 -21.71 -7.24 -13.41
N ILE A 123 -21.91 -7.72 -12.19
CA ILE A 123 -21.66 -6.96 -10.96
C ILE A 123 -21.21 -7.92 -9.84
N HIS A 124 -20.06 -7.60 -9.23
CA HIS A 124 -19.38 -8.39 -8.22
C HIS A 124 -19.09 -7.50 -6.99
N PRO A 125 -19.48 -7.89 -5.76
CA PRO A 125 -19.33 -7.06 -4.56
C PRO A 125 -18.12 -7.44 -3.70
N HIS A 126 -17.45 -6.44 -3.13
CA HIS A 126 -16.44 -6.62 -2.08
C HIS A 126 -17.11 -6.56 -0.70
N GLY A 127 -16.62 -7.35 0.27
CA GLY A 127 -17.07 -7.37 1.67
C GLY A 127 -18.49 -7.89 1.93
N LEU A 128 -19.12 -8.61 0.98
CA LEU A 128 -20.43 -9.25 1.16
C LEU A 128 -20.37 -10.76 0.91
N ASN A 129 -21.23 -11.51 1.59
CA ASN A 129 -21.41 -12.95 1.39
C ASN A 129 -22.42 -13.22 0.26
N TYR A 130 -22.07 -14.13 -0.64
CA TYR A 130 -22.86 -14.56 -1.78
C TYR A 130 -22.62 -16.04 -2.12
N SER A 131 -23.60 -16.69 -2.74
CA SER A 131 -23.40 -18.01 -3.38
C SER A 131 -22.68 -17.85 -4.72
N LYS A 132 -22.05 -18.92 -5.23
CA LYS A 132 -21.48 -18.97 -6.60
C LYS A 132 -22.38 -18.37 -7.70
N GLY A 133 -23.68 -18.70 -7.72
CA GLY A 133 -24.64 -18.14 -8.69
C GLY A 133 -25.20 -16.75 -8.36
N ASN A 134 -24.47 -15.96 -7.57
CA ASN A 134 -24.73 -14.57 -7.19
C ASN A 134 -23.42 -13.75 -7.04
N GLU A 135 -22.30 -14.28 -7.53
CA GLU A 135 -20.95 -13.73 -7.39
C GLU A 135 -20.60 -12.71 -8.48
N GLY A 136 -21.08 -12.93 -9.69
CA GLY A 136 -20.87 -12.03 -10.82
C GLY A 136 -19.47 -12.01 -11.43
N ALA A 137 -18.65 -13.05 -11.25
CA ALA A 137 -17.28 -13.12 -11.76
C ALA A 137 -17.06 -14.34 -12.66
N LEU A 138 -16.68 -14.11 -13.92
CA LEU A 138 -16.50 -15.17 -14.92
C LEU A 138 -15.11 -15.81 -14.84
N TYR A 139 -15.01 -17.01 -14.24
CA TYR A 139 -13.78 -17.83 -14.25
C TYR A 139 -14.06 -19.35 -14.25
N PRO A 140 -13.04 -20.20 -14.52
CA PRO A 140 -13.16 -21.67 -14.56
C PRO A 140 -13.29 -22.35 -13.19
N ASP A 141 -14.37 -22.04 -12.46
CA ASP A 141 -14.68 -22.53 -11.10
C ASP A 141 -15.26 -23.96 -11.02
N GLY A 142 -15.62 -24.58 -12.16
CA GLY A 142 -16.26 -25.89 -12.22
C GLY A 142 -17.77 -25.91 -11.93
N THR A 143 -18.43 -24.76 -11.86
CA THR A 143 -19.90 -24.67 -11.68
C THR A 143 -20.69 -25.05 -12.95
N SER A 144 -21.97 -25.38 -12.78
CA SER A 144 -22.86 -25.72 -13.90
C SER A 144 -23.39 -24.45 -14.61
N PRO A 145 -23.82 -24.54 -15.89
CA PRO A 145 -24.23 -23.36 -16.67
C PRO A 145 -25.38 -22.54 -16.06
N GLU A 146 -26.22 -23.16 -15.22
CA GLU A 146 -27.30 -22.49 -14.49
C GLU A 146 -26.79 -21.53 -13.41
N LEU A 147 -25.60 -21.83 -12.86
CA LEU A 147 -24.89 -21.04 -11.84
C LEU A 147 -23.86 -20.07 -12.43
N LYS A 148 -23.82 -19.91 -13.77
CA LYS A 148 -23.00 -18.92 -14.48
C LYS A 148 -23.84 -17.84 -15.18
N ARG A 149 -25.07 -17.63 -14.70
CA ARG A 149 -26.02 -16.64 -15.24
C ARG A 149 -25.66 -15.22 -14.82
N ASP A 150 -25.02 -15.09 -13.68
CA ASP A 150 -24.58 -13.86 -13.04
C ASP A 150 -23.14 -13.47 -13.43
N ASP A 151 -22.26 -14.45 -13.69
CA ASP A 151 -20.92 -14.26 -14.28
C ASP A 151 -20.89 -13.26 -15.44
N SER A 152 -21.89 -13.29 -16.31
CA SER A 152 -21.91 -12.54 -17.56
C SER A 152 -23.33 -12.21 -18.03
N VAL A 153 -23.82 -11.01 -17.69
CA VAL A 153 -25.16 -10.53 -18.06
C VAL A 153 -25.14 -10.02 -19.50
N ALA A 154 -25.72 -10.80 -20.41
CA ALA A 154 -25.79 -10.47 -21.83
C ALA A 154 -26.60 -9.17 -22.12
N PRO A 155 -26.27 -8.43 -23.20
CA PRO A 155 -26.99 -7.23 -23.62
C PRO A 155 -28.52 -7.38 -23.65
N GLY A 156 -29.23 -6.40 -23.08
CA GLY A 156 -30.69 -6.37 -22.99
C GLY A 156 -31.31 -7.25 -21.90
N THR A 157 -30.54 -8.15 -21.28
CA THR A 157 -31.04 -9.08 -20.25
C THR A 157 -31.05 -8.48 -18.84
N THR A 158 -31.56 -9.22 -17.86
CA THR A 158 -31.66 -8.77 -16.47
C THR A 158 -31.47 -9.94 -15.50
N VAL A 159 -30.60 -9.77 -14.51
CA VAL A 159 -30.23 -10.75 -13.49
C VAL A 159 -30.48 -10.13 -12.11
N THR A 160 -30.90 -10.96 -11.15
CA THR A 160 -31.04 -10.57 -9.75
C THR A 160 -29.92 -11.23 -8.97
N TYR A 161 -29.16 -10.43 -8.23
CA TYR A 161 -28.10 -10.86 -7.34
C TYR A 161 -28.61 -10.78 -5.89
N LEU A 162 -28.30 -11.79 -5.09
CA LEU A 162 -28.66 -11.91 -3.68
C LEU A 162 -27.39 -11.98 -2.83
N TRP A 163 -27.15 -10.92 -2.06
CA TRP A 163 -25.99 -10.77 -1.18
C TRP A 163 -26.44 -10.57 0.27
N THR A 164 -25.58 -10.88 1.22
CA THR A 164 -25.85 -10.72 2.66
C THR A 164 -24.64 -10.15 3.39
N LEU A 165 -24.87 -9.39 4.46
CA LEU A 165 -23.80 -8.92 5.35
C LEU A 165 -23.87 -9.67 6.69
N PRO A 166 -23.24 -10.86 6.82
CA PRO A 166 -23.16 -11.58 8.09
C PRO A 166 -22.18 -10.88 9.05
N GLU A 167 -22.33 -11.16 10.35
CA GLU A 167 -21.38 -10.78 11.42
C GLU A 167 -19.91 -10.99 11.00
N SER A 168 -19.60 -12.14 10.39
CA SER A 168 -18.23 -12.52 9.98
C SER A 168 -17.69 -11.82 8.72
N HIS A 169 -18.41 -10.86 8.15
CA HIS A 169 -17.93 -9.91 7.13
C HIS A 169 -18.21 -8.45 7.54
N SER A 170 -18.76 -8.23 8.74
CA SER A 170 -19.13 -6.92 9.26
C SER A 170 -17.94 -6.26 9.97
N PRO A 171 -17.93 -4.92 10.15
CA PRO A 171 -16.83 -4.24 10.85
C PRO A 171 -16.66 -4.76 12.29
N THR A 172 -15.44 -5.07 12.71
CA THR A 172 -15.11 -5.63 14.04
C THR A 172 -15.38 -4.64 15.18
N SER A 173 -15.10 -5.02 16.44
CA SER A 173 -15.11 -4.10 17.58
C SER A 173 -14.32 -2.81 17.35
N ASP A 174 -13.10 -2.94 16.82
CA ASP A 174 -12.10 -1.88 16.74
C ASP A 174 -12.01 -1.23 15.35
N ASP A 175 -12.70 -1.79 14.35
CA ASP A 175 -13.00 -1.09 13.10
C ASP A 175 -13.92 0.12 13.32
N SER A 176 -13.87 1.07 12.39
CA SER A 176 -14.87 2.16 12.31
C SER A 176 -16.30 1.64 12.14
N ASN A 177 -17.31 2.47 12.41
CA ASN A 177 -18.72 2.07 12.31
C ASN A 177 -19.15 1.59 10.91
N CYS A 178 -18.50 2.08 9.85
CA CYS A 178 -18.75 1.68 8.49
C CYS A 178 -17.43 1.52 7.72
N LEU A 179 -17.21 0.37 7.09
CA LEU A 179 -16.06 0.11 6.24
C LEU A 179 -16.37 0.44 4.78
N THR A 180 -15.42 1.06 4.11
CA THR A 180 -15.42 1.23 2.65
C THR A 180 -15.19 -0.11 1.97
N ARG A 181 -16.01 -0.41 0.97
CA ARG A 181 -15.86 -1.45 -0.05
C ARG A 181 -16.31 -0.89 -1.40
N PHE A 182 -16.30 -1.72 -2.43
CA PHE A 182 -16.76 -1.35 -3.76
C PHE A 182 -17.41 -2.54 -4.48
N TYR A 183 -17.92 -2.29 -5.68
CA TYR A 183 -18.45 -3.31 -6.57
C TYR A 183 -18.11 -2.95 -8.02
N HIS A 184 -17.82 -3.95 -8.86
CA HIS A 184 -17.44 -3.73 -10.25
C HIS A 184 -17.94 -4.83 -11.20
N SER A 185 -17.81 -4.63 -12.51
CA SER A 185 -18.00 -5.72 -13.47
C SER A 185 -16.74 -6.58 -13.53
N HIS A 186 -16.94 -7.89 -13.64
CA HIS A 186 -15.92 -8.93 -13.50
C HIS A 186 -16.03 -9.97 -14.64
N VAL A 187 -16.38 -9.52 -15.85
CA VAL A 187 -16.27 -10.30 -17.10
C VAL A 187 -14.86 -10.17 -17.66
N SER A 188 -14.26 -8.97 -17.54
CA SER A 188 -12.82 -8.74 -17.77
C SER A 188 -12.39 -7.55 -16.91
N PRO A 189 -12.06 -7.74 -15.62
CA PRO A 189 -12.01 -6.65 -14.63
C PRO A 189 -11.18 -5.43 -15.06
N PRO A 190 -9.95 -5.57 -15.61
CA PRO A 190 -9.18 -4.41 -16.06
C PRO A 190 -9.88 -3.57 -17.14
N LYS A 191 -10.49 -4.22 -18.14
CA LYS A 191 -11.18 -3.53 -19.24
C LYS A 191 -12.55 -3.00 -18.80
N ASP A 192 -13.24 -3.72 -17.92
CA ASP A 192 -14.54 -3.35 -17.38
C ASP A 192 -14.46 -2.12 -16.46
N ILE A 193 -13.49 -2.10 -15.53
CA ILE A 193 -13.24 -0.98 -14.62
C ILE A 193 -12.72 0.24 -15.40
N ALA A 194 -11.75 0.06 -16.31
CA ALA A 194 -11.28 1.14 -17.20
C ALA A 194 -12.43 1.73 -18.04
N SER A 195 -13.38 0.90 -18.48
CA SER A 195 -14.59 1.36 -19.18
C SER A 195 -15.57 2.13 -18.29
N GLY A 196 -15.44 2.09 -16.97
CA GLY A 196 -16.22 2.87 -15.99
C GLY A 196 -17.12 2.07 -15.04
N LEU A 197 -17.11 0.74 -15.09
CA LEU A 197 -18.02 -0.11 -14.31
C LEU A 197 -17.51 -0.42 -12.90
N ILE A 198 -17.57 0.61 -12.05
CA ILE A 198 -17.16 0.61 -10.64
C ILE A 198 -18.13 1.49 -9.81
N GLY A 199 -18.41 1.12 -8.57
CA GLY A 199 -19.19 1.94 -7.62
C GLY A 199 -18.89 1.61 -6.16
N PRO A 200 -19.17 2.53 -5.21
CA PRO A 200 -18.87 2.34 -3.80
C PRO A 200 -19.96 1.53 -3.08
N LEU A 201 -19.52 0.71 -2.12
CA LEU A 201 -20.37 -0.14 -1.27
C LEU A 201 -19.92 0.05 0.18
N ILE A 202 -20.83 0.41 1.07
CA ILE A 202 -20.50 0.70 2.48
C ILE A 202 -21.11 -0.38 3.37
N THR A 203 -20.28 -1.08 4.15
CA THR A 203 -20.71 -2.12 5.10
C THR A 203 -20.63 -1.61 6.53
N CYS A 204 -21.75 -1.59 7.25
CA CYS A 204 -21.90 -0.88 8.53
C CYS A 204 -22.28 -1.79 9.70
N LYS A 205 -21.87 -1.37 10.90
CA LYS A 205 -22.45 -1.83 12.17
C LYS A 205 -23.90 -1.37 12.25
N ARG A 206 -24.75 -2.16 12.91
CA ARG A 206 -26.20 -1.94 12.94
C ARG A 206 -26.57 -0.58 13.57
N GLY A 207 -27.42 0.18 12.90
CA GLY A 207 -28.00 1.44 13.39
C GLY A 207 -27.11 2.68 13.26
N THR A 208 -26.12 2.67 12.37
CA THR A 208 -25.21 3.81 12.13
C THR A 208 -25.41 4.42 10.73
N GLY A 209 -25.32 5.75 10.62
CA GLY A 209 -25.44 6.44 9.33
C GLY A 209 -25.35 7.96 9.48
N ASP A 210 -24.26 8.53 8.96
CA ASP A 210 -23.89 9.95 9.08
C ASP A 210 -23.47 10.55 7.72
N TYR A 211 -23.05 11.82 7.70
CA TYR A 211 -22.59 12.50 6.49
C TYR A 211 -21.36 11.80 5.88
N LEU A 212 -21.49 11.38 4.62
CA LEU A 212 -20.48 10.58 3.93
C LEU A 212 -20.18 11.09 2.51
N TYR A 213 -18.92 10.94 2.10
CA TYR A 213 -18.45 11.09 0.72
C TYR A 213 -17.65 9.84 0.34
N ALA A 214 -17.78 9.38 -0.91
CA ALA A 214 -16.96 8.31 -1.46
C ALA A 214 -16.09 8.85 -2.60
N LEU A 215 -14.77 8.65 -2.48
CA LEU A 215 -13.76 9.10 -3.43
C LEU A 215 -12.91 7.92 -3.91
N MET A 216 -12.89 7.71 -5.22
CA MET A 216 -12.02 6.78 -5.91
C MET A 216 -10.89 7.55 -6.58
N PHE A 217 -9.66 7.11 -6.32
CA PHE A 217 -8.42 7.60 -6.92
C PHE A 217 -7.94 6.54 -7.90
N MET A 218 -7.91 6.87 -9.20
CA MET A 218 -7.55 5.95 -10.27
C MET A 218 -7.04 6.70 -11.50
N VAL A 219 -5.89 6.28 -12.02
CA VAL A 219 -5.45 6.59 -13.38
C VAL A 219 -6.35 5.81 -14.33
N SER A 220 -7.39 6.48 -14.83
CA SER A 220 -8.39 5.86 -15.69
C SER A 220 -7.82 5.71 -17.10
N ASP A 221 -7.11 4.60 -17.33
CA ASP A 221 -6.45 4.28 -18.60
C ASP A 221 -7.48 3.90 -19.70
N GLU A 222 -7.83 4.87 -20.55
CA GLU A 222 -8.76 4.66 -21.66
C GLU A 222 -8.15 3.81 -22.80
N ASN A 223 -6.86 3.44 -22.76
CA ASN A 223 -6.28 2.48 -23.70
C ASN A 223 -6.77 1.04 -23.44
N PHE A 224 -7.09 0.70 -22.18
CA PHE A 224 -7.70 -0.59 -21.83
C PHE A 224 -9.24 -0.59 -21.92
N SER A 225 -9.85 0.59 -22.09
CA SER A 225 -11.30 0.76 -22.24
C SER A 225 -11.85 0.00 -23.45
N TRP A 226 -12.97 -0.71 -23.27
CA TRP A 226 -13.68 -1.43 -24.34
C TRP A 226 -14.15 -0.51 -25.48
N TYR A 227 -14.12 0.81 -25.25
CA TYR A 227 -14.60 1.85 -26.15
C TYR A 227 -13.49 2.61 -26.88
N LEU A 228 -12.19 2.29 -26.69
CA LEU A 228 -11.06 2.98 -27.33
C LEU A 228 -11.24 3.16 -28.85
N ASP A 229 -11.59 2.10 -29.58
CA ASP A 229 -11.80 2.16 -31.04
C ASP A 229 -13.00 3.02 -31.46
N GLU A 230 -14.01 3.16 -30.61
CA GLU A 230 -15.13 4.09 -30.85
C GLU A 230 -14.70 5.53 -30.55
N ASN A 231 -13.93 5.75 -29.49
CA ASN A 231 -13.40 7.06 -29.12
C ASN A 231 -12.46 7.61 -30.21
N ILE A 232 -11.52 6.79 -30.71
CA ILE A 232 -10.66 7.14 -31.85
C ILE A 232 -11.51 7.52 -33.07
N ARG A 233 -12.49 6.69 -33.46
CA ARG A 233 -13.37 6.95 -34.62
C ARG A 233 -14.28 8.17 -34.46
N THR A 234 -14.60 8.56 -33.23
CA THR A 234 -15.51 9.68 -32.93
C THR A 234 -14.76 11.01 -32.87
N TYR A 235 -13.53 11.02 -32.37
CA TYR A 235 -12.80 12.26 -32.05
C TYR A 235 -11.54 12.51 -32.88
N ILE A 236 -10.96 11.48 -33.53
CA ILE A 236 -9.74 11.60 -34.34
C ILE A 236 -10.07 11.38 -35.83
N THR A 237 -9.80 12.39 -36.65
CA THR A 237 -9.97 12.34 -38.11
C THR A 237 -8.69 11.81 -38.76
N ASN A 238 -8.79 10.72 -39.54
CA ASN A 238 -7.68 10.05 -40.24
C ASN A 238 -6.52 9.62 -39.31
N PRO A 239 -6.76 8.78 -38.29
CA PRO A 239 -5.73 8.30 -37.37
C PRO A 239 -4.59 7.55 -38.12
N PRO A 240 -3.31 7.74 -37.73
CA PRO A 240 -2.21 6.95 -38.27
C PRO A 240 -2.32 5.48 -37.83
N ARG A 241 -1.73 4.56 -38.62
CA ARG A 241 -1.89 3.10 -38.39
C ARG A 241 -1.31 2.63 -37.05
N ASN A 242 -0.21 3.23 -36.63
CA ASN A 242 0.51 2.94 -35.39
C ASN A 242 0.06 3.85 -34.22
N LEU A 243 -1.10 4.51 -34.29
CA LEU A 243 -1.55 5.44 -33.23
C LEU A 243 -1.59 4.78 -31.84
N LYS A 244 -1.97 3.50 -31.76
CA LYS A 244 -2.02 2.75 -30.49
C LYS A 244 -0.65 2.28 -29.98
N GLU A 245 0.42 2.52 -30.74
CA GLU A 245 1.82 2.16 -30.42
C GLU A 245 2.65 3.44 -30.11
N ASP A 246 2.01 4.62 -30.18
CA ASP A 246 2.59 5.93 -29.94
C ASP A 246 2.50 6.24 -28.43
N GLU A 247 3.64 6.25 -27.74
CA GLU A 247 3.72 6.50 -26.28
C GLU A 247 3.01 7.80 -25.89
N ASP A 248 3.17 8.82 -26.72
CA ASP A 248 2.61 10.17 -26.62
C ASP A 248 1.06 10.15 -26.67
N PHE A 249 0.45 9.27 -27.48
CA PHE A 249 -1.00 8.99 -27.48
C PHE A 249 -1.42 8.15 -26.28
N ILE A 250 -0.67 7.10 -25.94
CA ILE A 250 -0.97 6.21 -24.81
C ILE A 250 -1.07 7.02 -23.51
N GLU A 251 -0.10 7.90 -23.26
CA GLU A 251 -0.05 8.77 -22.08
C GLU A 251 -1.23 9.74 -22.04
N SER A 252 -1.60 10.34 -23.18
CA SER A 252 -2.74 11.28 -23.26
C SER A 252 -4.11 10.67 -22.92
N ASN A 253 -4.21 9.33 -22.94
CA ASN A 253 -5.41 8.58 -22.60
C ASN A 253 -5.42 8.08 -21.14
N LYS A 254 -4.34 8.30 -20.36
CA LYS A 254 -4.29 8.02 -18.92
C LYS A 254 -4.92 9.17 -18.14
N MET A 255 -6.15 8.99 -17.67
CA MET A 255 -6.90 10.09 -17.05
C MET A 255 -6.75 10.05 -15.51
N HIS A 256 -5.75 10.75 -14.98
CA HIS A 256 -5.43 10.84 -13.54
C HIS A 256 -6.51 11.62 -12.75
N GLY A 257 -7.63 10.98 -12.38
CA GLY A 257 -8.83 11.69 -11.90
C GLY A 257 -9.50 11.11 -10.66
N ILE A 258 -9.98 12.01 -9.78
CA ILE A 258 -10.77 11.66 -8.59
C ILE A 258 -12.24 11.54 -9.01
N ASN A 259 -12.86 10.37 -8.82
CA ASN A 259 -14.19 10.02 -9.35
C ASN A 259 -14.35 10.26 -10.88
N GLY A 260 -13.24 10.30 -11.61
CA GLY A 260 -13.21 10.64 -13.03
C GLY A 260 -13.17 12.13 -13.37
N PHE A 261 -12.79 13.01 -12.45
CA PHE A 261 -12.55 14.43 -12.74
C PHE A 261 -11.08 14.82 -12.56
N LEU A 262 -10.56 15.62 -13.49
CA LEU A 262 -9.17 16.09 -13.53
C LEU A 262 -9.04 17.57 -13.14
N PHE A 263 -7.86 18.00 -12.70
CA PHE A 263 -7.48 19.41 -12.46
C PHE A 263 -8.54 20.26 -11.71
N GLY A 264 -9.05 19.75 -10.59
CA GLY A 264 -10.02 20.47 -9.75
C GLY A 264 -11.48 20.45 -10.24
N ASN A 265 -11.82 19.71 -11.30
CA ASN A 265 -13.18 19.70 -11.88
C ASN A 265 -14.23 18.94 -11.05
N LEU A 266 -13.88 18.30 -9.93
CA LEU A 266 -14.77 17.53 -9.06
C LEU A 266 -15.76 18.47 -8.31
N PRO A 267 -17.08 18.42 -8.56
CA PRO A 267 -18.07 19.27 -7.90
C PRO A 267 -18.59 18.65 -6.60
N GLY A 268 -19.40 19.40 -5.85
CA GLY A 268 -20.26 18.85 -4.79
C GLY A 268 -19.60 18.58 -3.43
N LEU A 269 -18.28 18.70 -3.30
CA LEU A 269 -17.58 18.58 -2.01
C LEU A 269 -17.72 19.85 -1.17
N SER A 270 -18.86 20.04 -0.50
CA SER A 270 -19.03 21.12 0.48
C SER A 270 -19.81 20.69 1.72
N MET A 271 -19.27 21.07 2.88
CA MET A 271 -19.66 20.61 4.22
C MET A 271 -19.71 21.78 5.21
N CYS A 272 -20.28 21.55 6.39
CA CYS A 272 -20.42 22.55 7.44
C CYS A 272 -19.31 22.43 8.50
N GLN A 273 -18.80 23.57 8.99
CA GLN A 273 -17.88 23.62 10.13
C GLN A 273 -18.51 22.95 11.36
N GLY A 274 -17.78 22.04 11.98
CA GLY A 274 -18.21 21.28 13.16
C GLY A 274 -18.96 19.98 12.86
N ASN A 275 -19.30 19.68 11.60
CA ASN A 275 -19.81 18.36 11.23
C ASN A 275 -18.68 17.32 11.29
N THR A 276 -19.03 16.13 11.79
CA THR A 276 -18.29 14.90 11.46
C THR A 276 -18.63 14.48 10.02
N ILE A 277 -17.61 14.07 9.27
CA ILE A 277 -17.67 13.66 7.87
C ILE A 277 -16.92 12.33 7.74
N HIS A 278 -17.53 11.33 7.11
CA HIS A 278 -16.89 10.06 6.79
C HIS A 278 -16.43 10.06 5.33
N TRP A 279 -15.12 9.96 5.14
CA TRP A 279 -14.46 9.83 3.85
C TRP A 279 -14.24 8.34 3.56
N HIS A 280 -14.97 7.82 2.58
CA HIS A 280 -14.81 6.47 2.07
C HIS A 280 -13.87 6.51 0.87
N LEU A 281 -12.64 6.05 1.05
CA LEU A 281 -11.54 6.19 0.11
C LEU A 281 -11.23 4.85 -0.56
N ILE A 282 -11.08 4.87 -1.89
CA ILE A 282 -10.80 3.69 -2.73
C ILE A 282 -9.62 4.03 -3.66
N GLY A 283 -8.57 3.21 -3.66
CA GLY A 283 -7.57 3.23 -4.73
C GLY A 283 -7.88 2.12 -5.75
N LEU A 284 -7.72 2.36 -7.04
CA LEU A 284 -7.87 1.34 -8.09
C LEU A 284 -6.93 1.64 -9.27
N GLY A 285 -6.52 0.61 -10.01
CA GLY A 285 -5.70 0.75 -11.22
C GLY A 285 -4.52 -0.21 -11.27
N ASN A 286 -3.32 0.31 -11.53
CA ASN A 286 -2.13 -0.50 -11.85
C ASN A 286 -0.93 -0.20 -10.93
N GLU A 287 0.26 -0.69 -11.24
CA GLU A 287 1.50 -0.48 -10.48
C GLU A 287 1.78 1.01 -10.15
N VAL A 288 1.36 1.94 -11.03
CA VAL A 288 1.48 3.40 -10.85
C VAL A 288 0.39 4.05 -9.98
N ASP A 289 -0.65 3.32 -9.57
CA ASP A 289 -1.79 3.85 -8.80
C ASP A 289 -1.52 3.89 -7.29
N MET A 290 -0.47 4.63 -6.93
CA MET A 290 0.00 4.87 -5.57
C MET A 290 -0.36 6.29 -5.11
N HIS A 291 -1.54 6.43 -4.50
CA HIS A 291 -2.11 7.73 -4.18
C HIS A 291 -1.91 8.07 -2.70
N SER A 292 -1.07 9.07 -2.40
CA SER A 292 -0.88 9.56 -1.03
C SER A 292 -1.77 10.78 -0.79
N VAL A 293 -3.01 10.53 -0.38
CA VAL A 293 -4.12 11.50 -0.32
C VAL A 293 -3.99 12.41 0.91
N HIS A 294 -3.48 13.61 0.71
CA HIS A 294 -3.33 14.67 1.72
C HIS A 294 -4.52 15.65 1.70
N PHE A 295 -5.15 15.83 2.86
CA PHE A 295 -6.27 16.76 3.11
C PHE A 295 -5.75 18.05 3.77
N HIS A 296 -5.47 19.08 2.96
CA HIS A 296 -4.79 20.29 3.43
C HIS A 296 -5.62 21.03 4.50
N GLY A 297 -4.93 21.53 5.54
CA GLY A 297 -5.52 22.29 6.65
C GLY A 297 -6.35 21.50 7.68
N GLN A 298 -6.58 20.20 7.43
CA GLN A 298 -7.46 19.34 8.23
C GLN A 298 -6.68 18.23 8.95
N ILE A 299 -7.36 17.56 9.89
CA ILE A 299 -6.86 16.33 10.54
C ILE A 299 -7.97 15.29 10.50
N LEU A 300 -7.60 14.07 10.12
CA LEU A 300 -8.44 12.90 10.02
C LEU A 300 -8.18 11.94 11.19
N THR A 301 -9.06 10.95 11.33
CA THR A 301 -8.84 9.73 12.10
C THR A 301 -9.11 8.53 11.21
N ALA A 302 -8.12 7.68 10.96
CA ALA A 302 -8.24 6.45 10.18
C ALA A 302 -7.68 5.28 11.00
N GLU A 303 -8.40 4.15 11.05
CA GLU A 303 -8.08 3.00 11.93
C GLU A 303 -7.82 3.39 13.40
N ASN A 304 -8.56 4.39 13.92
CA ASN A 304 -8.37 5.02 15.24
C ASN A 304 -7.03 5.77 15.44
N HIS A 305 -6.27 6.07 14.39
CA HIS A 305 -5.03 6.85 14.45
C HIS A 305 -5.18 8.19 13.71
N HIS A 306 -4.50 9.24 14.18
CA HIS A 306 -4.58 10.57 13.59
C HIS A 306 -3.61 10.74 12.41
N THR A 307 -4.10 11.31 11.31
CA THR A 307 -3.31 11.60 10.11
C THR A 307 -3.96 12.73 9.31
N ASP A 308 -3.22 13.38 8.41
CA ASP A 308 -3.76 14.23 7.34
C ASP A 308 -3.64 13.57 5.95
N THR A 309 -2.86 12.49 5.86
CA THR A 309 -2.42 11.84 4.62
C THR A 309 -2.71 10.35 4.69
N ILE A 310 -3.28 9.79 3.62
CA ILE A 310 -3.72 8.40 3.52
C ILE A 310 -3.17 7.77 2.24
N SER A 311 -2.45 6.65 2.39
CA SER A 311 -2.06 5.82 1.25
C SER A 311 -3.26 5.09 0.65
N LEU A 312 -3.32 5.02 -0.67
CA LEU A 312 -4.18 4.11 -1.42
C LEU A 312 -3.36 3.45 -2.54
N PHE A 313 -3.62 2.17 -2.75
CA PHE A 313 -3.05 1.28 -3.76
C PHE A 313 -4.17 0.62 -4.58
N PRO A 314 -3.91 -0.13 -5.67
CA PRO A 314 -4.97 -0.74 -6.47
C PRO A 314 -5.85 -1.71 -5.66
N ALA A 315 -7.17 -1.45 -5.59
CA ALA A 315 -8.15 -2.12 -4.74
C ALA A 315 -8.00 -1.96 -3.22
N SER A 316 -7.10 -1.09 -2.75
CA SER A 316 -7.15 -0.63 -1.36
C SER A 316 -8.48 0.09 -1.10
N SER A 317 -8.97 -0.02 0.14
CA SER A 317 -10.10 0.80 0.59
C SER A 317 -10.03 1.05 2.09
N THR A 318 -10.38 2.27 2.50
CA THR A 318 -10.33 2.69 3.91
C THR A 318 -11.42 3.70 4.24
N THR A 319 -11.76 3.83 5.53
CA THR A 319 -12.68 4.85 6.04
C THR A 319 -11.89 5.80 6.95
N ALA A 320 -11.98 7.09 6.69
CA ALA A 320 -11.43 8.14 7.55
C ALA A 320 -12.53 9.07 8.06
N GLU A 321 -12.48 9.41 9.35
CA GLU A 321 -13.37 10.40 9.96
C GLU A 321 -12.68 11.77 10.01
N MET A 322 -13.41 12.84 9.68
CA MET A 322 -12.94 14.22 9.76
C MET A 322 -13.98 15.09 10.49
N VAL A 323 -13.55 15.88 11.46
CA VAL A 323 -14.37 16.97 12.00
C VAL A 323 -13.98 18.26 11.28
N ALA A 324 -14.81 18.71 10.35
CA ALA A 324 -14.49 19.82 9.46
C ALA A 324 -14.28 21.14 10.23
N ASP A 325 -13.09 21.74 10.14
CA ASP A 325 -12.76 23.02 10.79
C ASP A 325 -12.02 23.98 9.83
N ASN A 326 -11.69 25.19 10.30
CA ASN A 326 -11.05 26.27 9.52
C ASN A 326 -11.81 26.58 8.20
N PRO A 327 -12.94 27.30 8.25
CA PRO A 327 -13.82 27.49 7.08
C PRO A 327 -13.16 28.24 5.91
N GLY A 328 -13.28 27.67 4.71
CA GLY A 328 -12.65 28.15 3.48
C GLY A 328 -12.74 27.10 2.37
N LYS A 329 -11.98 27.30 1.29
CA LYS A 329 -11.71 26.28 0.26
C LYS A 329 -10.37 25.63 0.55
N TRP A 330 -10.33 24.31 0.52
CA TRP A 330 -9.14 23.52 0.81
C TRP A 330 -8.78 22.60 -0.35
N LEU A 331 -7.48 22.38 -0.53
CA LEU A 331 -6.95 21.49 -1.56
C LEU A 331 -6.96 20.03 -1.07
N LEU A 332 -7.25 19.11 -1.98
CA LEU A 332 -7.11 17.67 -1.80
C LEU A 332 -6.13 17.16 -2.86
N THR A 333 -4.99 16.60 -2.44
CA THR A 333 -3.90 16.20 -3.35
C THR A 333 -3.46 14.77 -3.15
N SER A 334 -3.21 14.04 -4.25
CA SER A 334 -2.59 12.71 -4.24
C SER A 334 -1.68 12.45 -5.46
N GLY A 335 -1.19 13.52 -6.09
CA GLY A 335 -0.83 13.54 -7.52
C GLY A 335 -2.03 13.96 -8.37
N MET A 336 -3.23 13.43 -8.07
CA MET A 336 -4.51 14.00 -8.53
C MET A 336 -4.90 15.21 -7.66
N GLN A 337 -5.80 16.08 -8.15
CA GLN A 337 -6.16 17.32 -7.44
C GLN A 337 -7.68 17.63 -7.49
N ALA A 338 -8.25 17.90 -6.32
CA ALA A 338 -9.62 18.39 -6.14
C ALA A 338 -9.68 19.51 -5.07
N ILE A 339 -10.84 20.16 -4.94
CA ILE A 339 -11.11 21.20 -3.94
C ILE A 339 -12.34 20.81 -3.13
N PHE A 340 -12.32 21.04 -1.82
CA PHE A 340 -13.48 20.94 -0.95
C PHE A 340 -13.73 22.26 -0.19
N GLU A 341 -14.99 22.54 0.17
CA GLU A 341 -15.38 23.83 0.77
C GLU A 341 -16.06 23.64 2.12
N ILE A 342 -15.41 24.10 3.19
CA ILE A 342 -15.94 24.12 4.56
C ILE A 342 -16.64 25.44 4.82
N LYS A 343 -17.96 25.41 4.96
CA LYS A 343 -18.83 26.57 5.16
C LYS A 343 -19.11 26.86 6.64
N LYS A 344 -19.25 28.14 6.98
CA LYS A 344 -19.79 28.58 8.28
C LYS A 344 -21.31 28.40 8.30
N CYS A 345 -21.78 27.34 8.95
CA CYS A 345 -23.20 26.99 9.06
C CYS A 345 -23.75 27.35 10.46
N PHE A 346 -25.06 27.58 10.54
CA PHE A 346 -25.72 27.85 11.83
C PHE A 346 -26.23 26.55 12.50
N PRO A 347 -26.06 26.39 13.82
CA PRO A 347 -25.39 27.31 14.76
C PRO A 347 -23.85 27.28 14.59
N ASN A 348 -23.20 28.44 14.65
CA ASN A 348 -21.74 28.53 14.54
C ASN A 348 -21.06 27.80 15.72
N VAL A 349 -20.52 26.61 15.49
CA VAL A 349 -19.78 25.82 16.50
C VAL A 349 -18.37 26.38 16.67
N HIS A 350 -18.25 27.53 17.34
CA HIS A 350 -16.96 28.07 17.76
C HIS A 350 -16.42 27.27 18.97
N LYS A 351 -15.63 26.23 18.68
CA LYS A 351 -14.74 25.63 19.68
C LYS A 351 -13.68 26.68 20.05
N PRO A 352 -13.47 27.02 21.34
CA PRO A 352 -12.36 27.88 21.72
C PRO A 352 -11.04 27.19 21.38
N ARG A 353 -10.10 27.90 20.74
CA ARG A 353 -8.77 27.35 20.44
C ARG A 353 -8.10 26.90 21.75
N PRO A 354 -7.49 25.70 21.80
CA PRO A 354 -6.78 25.26 22.99
C PRO A 354 -5.59 26.19 23.32
N TYR A 355 -5.22 26.25 24.59
CA TYR A 355 -4.06 27.01 25.07
C TYR A 355 -2.96 26.06 25.55
N GLY A 356 -1.92 25.88 24.75
CA GLY A 356 -0.66 25.23 25.10
C GLY A 356 0.54 26.20 25.10
N GLU A 357 1.75 25.67 24.92
CA GLU A 357 2.97 26.44 24.78
C GLU A 357 3.16 26.94 23.33
N VAL A 358 3.84 28.08 23.13
CA VAL A 358 4.21 28.56 21.80
C VAL A 358 5.63 28.09 21.47
N ARG A 359 5.74 27.06 20.63
CA ARG A 359 7.01 26.48 20.16
C ARG A 359 7.55 27.33 19.00
N GLN A 360 8.47 28.25 19.28
CA GLN A 360 8.96 29.21 18.28
C GLN A 360 10.31 28.80 17.68
N TYR A 361 10.37 28.77 16.34
CA TYR A 361 11.53 28.38 15.55
C TYR A 361 11.94 29.48 14.56
N PHE A 362 13.23 29.56 14.23
CA PHE A 362 13.76 30.45 13.19
C PHE A 362 14.47 29.61 12.13
N ILE A 363 13.95 29.57 10.91
CA ILE A 363 14.42 28.68 9.84
C ILE A 363 14.70 29.49 8.58
N ALA A 364 15.80 29.18 7.89
CA ALA A 364 16.06 29.73 6.56
C ALA A 364 16.26 28.62 5.53
N ALA A 365 15.80 28.86 4.29
CA ALA A 365 16.20 28.07 3.13
C ALA A 365 17.52 28.63 2.59
N GLU A 366 18.56 27.81 2.52
CA GLU A 366 19.91 28.20 2.07
C GLU A 366 20.49 27.23 1.05
N GLU A 367 21.25 27.76 0.09
CA GLU A 367 21.94 26.96 -0.93
C GLU A 367 23.29 26.46 -0.41
N GLU A 368 23.55 25.16 -0.51
CA GLU A 368 24.85 24.55 -0.19
C GLU A 368 25.24 23.46 -1.21
N VAL A 369 26.53 23.08 -1.26
CA VAL A 369 26.98 21.94 -2.07
C VAL A 369 26.93 20.69 -1.21
N TRP A 370 25.98 19.82 -1.52
CA TRP A 370 25.80 18.52 -0.89
C TRP A 370 26.72 17.46 -1.55
N ASP A 371 27.12 16.46 -0.78
CA ASP A 371 27.92 15.32 -1.22
C ASP A 371 27.27 14.03 -0.73
N TYR A 372 26.64 13.30 -1.64
CA TYR A 372 25.90 12.06 -1.31
C TYR A 372 26.84 10.93 -0.89
N ALA A 373 28.12 10.97 -1.32
CA ALA A 373 29.12 9.94 -1.05
C ALA A 373 30.51 10.53 -0.71
N PRO A 374 30.68 11.14 0.49
CA PRO A 374 31.98 11.67 0.93
C PRO A 374 33.10 10.63 0.96
N THR A 375 32.74 9.35 1.19
CA THR A 375 33.55 8.18 0.91
C THR A 375 33.00 7.48 -0.33
N LEU A 376 33.81 7.39 -1.38
CA LEU A 376 33.43 6.68 -2.61
C LEU A 376 33.45 5.16 -2.39
N PRO A 377 32.46 4.42 -2.89
CA PRO A 377 32.39 2.95 -2.80
C PRO A 377 33.30 2.27 -3.84
N THR A 378 33.52 0.96 -3.66
CA THR A 378 34.15 0.07 -4.66
C THR A 378 33.19 -0.32 -5.79
N ASP A 379 31.89 -0.38 -5.49
CA ASP A 379 30.82 -0.85 -6.36
C ASP A 379 29.70 0.21 -6.46
N GLY A 380 28.87 0.16 -7.50
CA GLY A 380 27.83 1.19 -7.70
C GLY A 380 28.32 2.50 -8.33
N LEU A 381 29.42 2.44 -9.10
CA LEU A 381 30.08 3.60 -9.70
C LEU A 381 29.16 4.51 -10.54
N THR A 382 28.07 4.00 -11.11
CA THR A 382 27.17 4.70 -12.05
C THR A 382 26.69 6.07 -11.56
N PHE A 383 26.24 6.15 -10.30
CA PHE A 383 25.64 7.36 -9.72
C PHE A 383 26.70 8.35 -9.22
N VAL A 384 27.81 7.84 -8.66
CA VAL A 384 28.84 8.66 -7.99
C VAL A 384 30.00 9.07 -8.89
N THR A 385 30.14 8.46 -10.08
CA THR A 385 31.25 8.72 -11.00
C THR A 385 31.08 10.05 -11.73
N LYS A 386 31.98 10.99 -11.41
CA LYS A 386 32.14 12.25 -12.14
C LYS A 386 32.74 12.00 -13.53
N GLY A 387 32.17 12.58 -14.59
CA GLY A 387 32.59 12.31 -15.97
C GLY A 387 32.38 13.47 -16.94
N ARG A 388 32.45 13.14 -18.24
CA ARG A 388 32.19 14.10 -19.33
C ARG A 388 30.73 14.55 -19.36
N ASN A 389 29.84 13.57 -19.20
CA ASN A 389 28.38 13.68 -19.26
C ASN A 389 27.72 13.12 -17.98
N ARG A 390 28.41 13.18 -16.82
CA ARG A 390 27.96 12.66 -15.52
C ARG A 390 28.42 13.59 -14.41
N ILE A 391 27.53 13.97 -13.49
CA ILE A 391 27.80 14.97 -12.44
C ILE A 391 28.68 14.37 -11.32
N GLY A 392 28.38 13.13 -10.91
CA GLY A 392 29.04 12.42 -9.81
C GLY A 392 28.32 12.65 -8.47
N SER A 393 29.01 12.51 -7.33
CA SER A 393 28.36 12.57 -6.00
C SER A 393 27.96 13.97 -5.49
N LYS A 394 28.29 15.06 -6.21
CA LYS A 394 28.21 16.43 -5.70
C LYS A 394 27.25 17.31 -6.47
N TYR A 395 26.32 17.91 -5.73
CA TYR A 395 25.25 18.75 -6.27
C TYR A 395 25.10 20.00 -5.41
N LYS A 396 24.89 21.14 -6.06
CA LYS A 396 24.27 22.31 -5.45
C LYS A 396 22.82 21.96 -5.15
N LYS A 397 22.44 22.13 -3.89
CA LYS A 397 21.10 21.86 -3.34
C LYS A 397 20.67 23.04 -2.47
N VAL A 398 19.44 23.00 -1.98
CA VAL A 398 18.91 23.96 -1.00
C VAL A 398 18.36 23.20 0.21
N ARG A 399 18.50 23.77 1.41
CA ARG A 399 18.20 23.08 2.66
C ARG A 399 17.67 24.03 3.73
N TYR A 400 16.82 23.50 4.62
CA TYR A 400 16.38 24.19 5.83
C TYR A 400 17.47 24.22 6.91
N VAL A 401 17.80 25.42 7.39
CA VAL A 401 18.83 25.67 8.41
C VAL A 401 18.22 26.45 9.57
N GLU A 402 18.44 25.95 10.79
CA GLU A 402 17.95 26.59 12.02
C GLU A 402 18.88 27.71 12.51
N TYR A 403 18.27 28.71 13.13
CA TYR A 403 18.91 29.93 13.63
C TYR A 403 18.47 30.23 15.07
N THR A 404 19.31 30.93 15.83
CA THR A 404 19.02 31.29 17.23
C THR A 404 17.90 32.31 17.39
N ASP A 405 17.68 33.15 16.38
CA ASP A 405 16.83 34.33 16.44
C ASP A 405 16.50 34.88 15.04
N ASN A 406 15.62 35.89 14.99
CA ASN A 406 15.13 36.54 13.78
C ASN A 406 16.16 37.41 13.02
N THR A 407 17.41 37.52 13.49
CA THR A 407 18.46 38.18 12.70
C THR A 407 18.99 37.27 11.59
N PHE A 408 18.85 35.95 11.76
CA PHE A 408 19.42 34.91 10.87
C PHE A 408 20.95 35.05 10.68
N THR A 409 21.65 35.40 11.76
CA THR A 409 23.12 35.54 11.81
C THR A 409 23.81 34.30 12.37
N THR A 410 23.39 33.82 13.55
CA THR A 410 24.01 32.65 14.22
C THR A 410 23.23 31.37 13.92
N LYS A 411 23.82 30.48 13.10
CA LYS A 411 23.27 29.14 12.84
C LYS A 411 23.27 28.31 14.12
N MET A 412 22.20 27.56 14.36
CA MET A 412 22.16 26.54 15.39
C MET A 412 23.02 25.34 14.97
N LEU A 413 23.98 24.95 15.80
CA LEU A 413 24.86 23.81 15.53
C LEU A 413 24.18 22.51 15.97
N ARG A 414 23.99 21.57 15.04
CA ARG A 414 23.51 20.22 15.35
C ARG A 414 24.43 19.55 16.38
N SER A 415 23.83 18.88 17.35
CA SER A 415 24.53 18.05 18.34
C SER A 415 25.12 16.79 17.70
N ALA A 416 25.94 16.07 18.48
CA ALA A 416 26.44 14.75 18.09
C ALA A 416 25.32 13.71 17.85
N GLN A 417 24.16 13.87 18.51
CA GLN A 417 23.00 12.99 18.31
C GLN A 417 22.31 13.27 16.96
N GLU A 418 22.26 14.54 16.54
CA GLU A 418 21.57 15.01 15.32
C GLU A 418 22.41 14.87 14.05
N GLN A 419 23.65 14.38 14.12
CA GLN A 419 24.50 14.17 12.93
C GLN A 419 23.83 13.30 11.86
N HIS A 420 22.99 12.35 12.28
CA HIS A 420 22.25 11.47 11.39
C HIS A 420 21.25 12.20 10.49
N LEU A 421 20.79 13.41 10.83
CA LEU A 421 19.78 14.15 10.06
C LEU A 421 20.23 14.48 8.62
N GLY A 422 21.53 14.43 8.31
CA GLY A 422 22.04 14.60 6.95
C GLY A 422 21.52 15.87 6.27
N ILE A 423 20.83 15.73 5.14
CA ILE A 423 20.26 16.84 4.37
C ILE A 423 19.01 17.48 5.01
N LEU A 424 18.36 16.82 5.99
CA LEU A 424 17.07 17.28 6.53
C LEU A 424 17.14 18.65 7.23
N GLY A 425 15.99 19.30 7.31
CA GLY A 425 15.78 20.44 8.21
C GLY A 425 15.91 20.11 9.70
N PRO A 426 15.84 21.11 10.59
CA PRO A 426 15.70 20.89 12.03
C PRO A 426 14.44 20.10 12.38
N VAL A 427 14.47 19.40 13.52
CA VAL A 427 13.32 18.64 14.02
C VAL A 427 12.38 19.57 14.79
N LEU A 428 11.22 19.86 14.20
CA LEU A 428 10.17 20.62 14.86
C LEU A 428 9.43 19.70 15.84
N ARG A 429 9.07 20.19 17.03
CA ARG A 429 8.44 19.39 18.09
C ARG A 429 7.39 20.19 18.84
N ALA A 430 6.23 19.61 19.04
CA ALA A 430 5.12 20.21 19.79
C ALA A 430 4.32 19.15 20.54
N GLU A 431 3.70 19.53 21.65
CA GLU A 431 2.70 18.69 22.33
C GLU A 431 1.28 19.05 21.85
N GLU A 432 0.31 18.17 22.10
CA GLU A 432 -1.12 18.51 21.96
C GLU A 432 -1.45 19.85 22.64
N LYS A 433 -2.19 20.71 21.92
CA LYS A 433 -2.61 22.08 22.31
C LYS A 433 -1.54 23.15 22.13
N ASP A 434 -0.28 22.80 21.85
CA ASP A 434 0.75 23.79 21.53
C ASP A 434 0.46 24.52 20.21
N THR A 435 1.11 25.67 20.03
CA THR A 435 1.16 26.40 18.76
C THR A 435 2.60 26.44 18.28
N ILE A 436 2.86 25.89 17.08
CA ILE A 436 4.16 26.01 16.41
C ILE A 436 4.19 27.35 15.69
N ARG A 437 5.20 28.17 15.96
CA ARG A 437 5.47 29.40 15.21
C ARG A 437 6.80 29.28 14.48
N VAL A 438 6.78 29.23 13.16
CA VAL A 438 7.99 29.21 12.33
C VAL A 438 8.20 30.56 11.67
N VAL A 439 9.21 31.29 12.13
CA VAL A 439 9.71 32.49 11.45
C VAL A 439 10.65 32.03 10.34
N PHE A 440 10.15 32.03 9.12
CA PHE A 440 10.87 31.57 7.93
C PHE A 440 11.51 32.74 7.17
N LYS A 441 12.76 32.58 6.72
CA LYS A 441 13.45 33.53 5.84
C LYS A 441 14.00 32.84 4.60
N ASN A 442 13.57 33.28 3.43
CA ASN A 442 14.13 32.77 2.19
C ASN A 442 15.49 33.45 1.90
N LYS A 443 16.58 32.68 1.91
CA LYS A 443 17.95 33.15 1.58
C LYS A 443 18.50 32.51 0.29
N ALA A 444 17.69 31.75 -0.43
CA ALA A 444 18.04 31.11 -1.70
C ALA A 444 17.64 31.98 -2.91
N SER A 445 17.97 31.53 -4.12
CA SER A 445 17.69 32.22 -5.39
C SER A 445 16.30 31.98 -5.99
N ARG A 446 15.51 31.07 -5.41
CA ARG A 446 14.15 30.70 -5.84
C ARG A 446 13.12 30.98 -4.74
N SER A 447 11.86 31.15 -5.11
CA SER A 447 10.76 31.25 -4.13
C SER A 447 10.53 29.90 -3.46
N TYR A 448 10.43 29.87 -2.14
CA TYR A 448 10.21 28.66 -1.33
C TYR A 448 9.30 28.96 -0.15
N SER A 449 8.48 28.00 0.25
CA SER A 449 7.51 28.09 1.34
C SER A 449 7.83 27.09 2.46
N ILE A 450 6.97 26.97 3.47
CA ILE A 450 6.93 25.78 4.34
C ILE A 450 5.48 25.32 4.47
N GLN A 451 5.22 24.10 3.98
CA GLN A 451 3.99 23.34 4.15
C GLN A 451 4.22 22.24 5.20
N PRO A 452 3.49 22.22 6.31
CA PRO A 452 3.56 21.15 7.30
C PRO A 452 2.58 20.01 6.99
N HIS A 453 2.79 18.87 7.66
CA HIS A 453 1.83 17.81 7.89
C HIS A 453 1.44 17.69 9.37
N GLY A 454 0.30 17.08 9.68
CA GLY A 454 -0.12 16.70 11.04
C GLY A 454 -0.54 17.85 11.96
N VAL A 455 -0.78 19.05 11.42
CA VAL A 455 -1.18 20.25 12.18
C VAL A 455 -2.28 21.03 11.48
N GLN A 456 -3.10 21.75 12.24
CA GLN A 456 -4.16 22.60 11.70
C GLN A 456 -3.68 24.05 11.52
N TYR A 457 -4.13 24.68 10.45
CA TYR A 457 -3.79 26.07 10.11
C TYR A 457 -4.94 26.72 9.32
N SER A 458 -4.88 28.03 9.10
CA SER A 458 -5.84 28.75 8.23
C SER A 458 -5.20 29.05 6.87
N ILE A 459 -6.01 29.37 5.86
CA ILE A 459 -5.55 29.53 4.46
C ILE A 459 -4.46 30.61 4.33
N GLU A 460 -4.48 31.65 5.18
CA GLU A 460 -3.45 32.69 5.22
C GLU A 460 -2.09 32.20 5.77
N GLN A 461 -2.00 30.94 6.20
CA GLN A 461 -0.83 30.27 6.78
C GLN A 461 -0.42 29.00 6.01
N GLU A 462 -1.01 28.79 4.84
CA GLU A 462 -0.74 27.66 3.94
C GLU A 462 0.65 27.81 3.27
N GLY A 463 1.30 26.67 3.01
CA GLY A 463 2.57 26.62 2.27
C GLY A 463 2.39 26.31 0.78
N THR A 464 1.22 25.81 0.36
CA THR A 464 0.95 25.34 -1.00
C THR A 464 0.33 26.45 -1.86
N LEU A 465 0.83 26.64 -3.09
CA LEU A 465 0.26 27.62 -4.03
C LEU A 465 -0.89 27.03 -4.87
N TYR A 466 -2.10 27.54 -4.66
CA TYR A 466 -3.26 27.37 -5.56
C TYR A 466 -4.09 28.66 -5.59
N PHE A 467 -4.93 28.84 -6.62
CA PHE A 467 -5.63 30.10 -6.98
C PHE A 467 -4.74 31.36 -7.15
N ASN A 468 -3.41 31.23 -7.03
CA ASN A 468 -2.41 32.31 -7.11
C ASN A 468 -2.53 33.39 -6.00
N GLU A 469 -3.30 33.16 -4.93
CA GLU A 469 -3.59 34.18 -3.91
C GLU A 469 -2.39 34.55 -3.00
N LEU A 470 -1.32 33.75 -2.99
CA LEU A 470 -0.20 33.86 -2.03
C LEU A 470 1.20 34.06 -2.64
N GLU A 471 1.36 34.15 -3.97
CA GLU A 471 2.68 34.17 -4.64
C GLU A 471 3.68 35.20 -4.07
N GLY A 472 3.18 36.36 -3.62
CA GLY A 472 4.00 37.48 -3.16
C GLY A 472 4.79 37.25 -1.85
N TYR A 473 4.44 36.24 -1.04
CA TYR A 473 5.04 36.07 0.29
C TYR A 473 6.36 35.29 0.29
N TYR A 474 6.59 34.42 -0.70
CA TYR A 474 7.65 33.39 -0.66
C TYR A 474 8.93 33.77 -1.44
N ILE A 475 8.95 34.98 -2.01
CA ILE A 475 10.00 35.54 -2.88
C ILE A 475 11.38 35.56 -2.15
N PRO A 476 12.51 35.32 -2.85
CA PRO A 476 13.85 35.49 -2.30
C PRO A 476 14.05 36.76 -1.46
N GLY A 477 14.56 36.61 -0.23
CA GLY A 477 14.83 37.69 0.69
C GLY A 477 13.67 38.08 1.64
N THR A 478 12.45 37.56 1.46
CA THR A 478 11.34 37.82 2.38
C THR A 478 11.52 37.11 3.72
N VAL A 479 10.75 37.56 4.72
CA VAL A 479 10.51 36.86 5.98
C VAL A 479 9.01 36.67 6.12
N HIS A 480 8.57 35.42 6.31
CA HIS A 480 7.18 35.06 6.62
C HIS A 480 7.14 34.46 8.03
N THR A 481 5.98 34.47 8.70
CA THR A 481 5.81 33.80 9.99
C THR A 481 4.54 32.97 9.95
N TYR A 482 4.73 31.66 9.99
CA TYR A 482 3.65 30.68 10.05
C TYR A 482 3.28 30.40 11.52
N GLU A 483 1.98 30.25 11.79
CA GLU A 483 1.42 29.74 13.04
C GLU A 483 0.53 28.52 12.76
N TRP A 484 0.92 27.37 13.28
CA TRP A 484 0.19 26.11 13.18
C TRP A 484 -0.23 25.62 14.57
N MET A 485 -1.44 25.08 14.68
CA MET A 485 -2.05 24.66 15.93
C MET A 485 -2.13 23.13 15.99
N VAL A 486 -1.73 22.55 17.12
CA VAL A 486 -1.85 21.10 17.36
C VAL A 486 -3.18 20.83 18.07
N PRO A 487 -4.22 20.29 17.39
CA PRO A 487 -5.51 20.10 18.01
C PRO A 487 -5.47 19.01 19.08
N VAL A 488 -6.42 19.08 20.02
CA VAL A 488 -6.62 18.02 21.03
C VAL A 488 -6.94 16.71 20.31
N GLY A 489 -6.21 15.66 20.63
CA GLY A 489 -6.31 14.35 19.97
C GLY A 489 -5.18 14.06 18.99
N ALA A 490 -4.59 15.04 18.30
CA ALA A 490 -3.57 14.78 17.25
C ALA A 490 -2.23 14.19 17.75
N GLY A 491 -2.11 13.89 19.04
CA GLY A 491 -1.02 13.08 19.59
C GLY A 491 -1.23 11.57 19.35
N PRO A 492 -0.20 10.75 19.66
CA PRO A 492 -0.29 9.30 19.55
C PRO A 492 -1.28 8.68 20.54
N VAL A 493 -2.04 7.68 20.09
CA VAL A 493 -3.10 7.05 20.90
C VAL A 493 -2.55 6.18 22.03
N GLN A 494 -3.42 5.77 22.96
CA GLN A 494 -2.97 5.09 24.18
C GLN A 494 -2.33 3.73 23.86
N GLY A 495 -1.05 3.59 24.22
CA GLY A 495 -0.24 2.38 24.00
C GLY A 495 0.79 2.51 22.88
N GLU A 496 0.71 3.56 22.05
CA GLU A 496 1.76 3.92 21.09
C GLU A 496 2.92 4.67 21.76
N ALA A 497 3.91 5.06 20.94
CA ALA A 497 5.02 5.94 21.32
C ALA A 497 4.53 7.28 21.91
N ASP A 498 5.45 8.09 22.45
CA ASP A 498 5.12 9.41 23.02
C ASP A 498 4.99 10.54 22.01
N CYS A 499 5.43 10.33 20.77
CA CYS A 499 5.22 11.23 19.64
C CYS A 499 4.90 10.47 18.34
N LEU A 500 4.14 11.10 17.45
CA LEU A 500 3.94 10.70 16.05
C LEU A 500 4.94 11.43 15.14
N THR A 501 5.33 10.79 14.04
CA THR A 501 6.15 11.36 12.97
C THR A 501 5.26 11.99 11.90
N TYR A 502 5.48 13.27 11.64
CA TYR A 502 5.04 13.99 10.44
C TYR A 502 6.27 14.69 9.83
N MET A 503 6.05 15.52 8.82
CA MET A 503 7.12 16.28 8.16
C MET A 503 6.66 17.66 7.69
N TYR A 504 7.61 18.46 7.22
CA TYR A 504 7.36 19.71 6.53
C TYR A 504 8.29 19.83 5.32
N TYR A 505 7.81 20.49 4.27
CA TYR A 505 8.47 20.60 2.96
C TYR A 505 8.15 21.96 2.32
N SER A 506 8.80 22.34 1.22
CA SER A 506 8.35 23.51 0.43
C SER A 506 7.39 23.06 -0.66
N ALA A 507 6.32 23.83 -0.86
CA ALA A 507 5.20 23.49 -1.75
C ALA A 507 4.89 24.62 -2.74
N VAL A 508 5.91 25.40 -3.12
CA VAL A 508 5.85 26.34 -4.27
C VAL A 508 5.87 25.54 -5.57
N ASP A 509 6.76 24.56 -5.66
CA ASP A 509 6.76 23.47 -6.64
C ASP A 509 7.15 22.20 -5.89
N TYR A 510 6.19 21.51 -5.29
CA TYR A 510 6.47 20.41 -4.34
C TYR A 510 7.35 19.28 -4.94
N VAL A 511 7.30 19.09 -6.27
CA VAL A 511 8.14 18.12 -6.98
C VAL A 511 9.59 18.60 -7.05
N LYS A 512 9.82 19.84 -7.50
CA LYS A 512 11.20 20.35 -7.65
C LYS A 512 11.81 20.77 -6.33
N ASP A 513 11.02 21.29 -5.39
CA ASP A 513 11.48 21.80 -4.10
C ASP A 513 12.01 20.69 -3.19
N THR A 514 11.29 19.57 -3.09
CA THR A 514 11.69 18.39 -2.30
C THR A 514 12.93 17.74 -2.90
N ASN A 515 12.94 17.50 -4.22
CA ASN A 515 14.11 16.99 -4.95
C ASN A 515 15.33 17.93 -4.84
N SER A 516 15.12 19.25 -4.78
CA SER A 516 16.19 20.22 -4.53
C SER A 516 16.73 20.20 -3.08
N GLY A 517 15.99 19.61 -2.13
CA GLY A 517 16.43 19.33 -0.75
C GLY A 517 15.54 19.86 0.38
N LEU A 518 14.38 20.49 0.10
CA LEU A 518 13.53 21.11 1.13
C LEU A 518 12.55 20.13 1.79
N ALA A 519 13.06 19.32 2.73
CA ALA A 519 12.28 18.50 3.64
C ALA A 519 12.86 18.52 5.08
N GLY A 520 12.01 18.34 6.09
CA GLY A 520 12.43 18.17 7.49
C GLY A 520 11.34 17.50 8.35
N PRO A 521 11.70 16.87 9.48
CA PRO A 521 10.75 16.12 10.31
C PRO A 521 10.03 17.02 11.34
N LEU A 522 8.78 16.67 11.64
CA LEU A 522 7.91 17.32 12.61
C LEU A 522 7.32 16.27 13.55
N LEU A 523 7.54 16.40 14.85
CA LEU A 523 6.99 15.50 15.86
C LEU A 523 5.83 16.14 16.61
N ILE A 524 4.71 15.40 16.66
CA ILE A 524 3.52 15.78 17.45
C ILE A 524 3.39 14.81 18.62
N CYS A 525 3.42 15.35 19.83
CA CYS A 525 3.69 14.59 21.05
C CYS A 525 2.52 14.64 22.04
N ARG A 526 2.39 13.57 22.82
CA ARG A 526 1.42 13.49 23.93
C ARG A 526 1.78 14.49 25.02
N GLN A 527 0.78 15.16 25.60
CA GLN A 527 1.03 16.23 26.58
C GLN A 527 1.84 15.75 27.81
N GLY A 528 2.93 16.46 28.13
CA GLY A 528 3.88 16.16 29.20
C GLY A 528 4.98 15.14 28.86
N SER A 529 5.14 14.75 27.59
CA SER A 529 6.18 13.82 27.13
C SER A 529 7.49 14.50 26.72
N LEU A 530 7.47 15.80 26.39
CA LEU A 530 8.67 16.57 26.07
C LEU A 530 9.28 17.23 27.32
N LYS A 531 10.62 17.23 27.38
CA LYS A 531 11.40 17.88 28.44
C LYS A 531 12.55 18.66 27.82
N LYS A 532 12.44 19.99 27.82
CA LYS A 532 13.36 20.91 27.09
C LYS A 532 13.47 20.59 25.58
N GLY A 533 12.36 20.19 24.95
CA GLY A 533 12.33 19.88 23.51
C GLY A 533 12.93 18.51 23.12
N VAL A 534 13.09 17.58 24.06
CA VAL A 534 13.49 16.19 23.79
C VAL A 534 12.50 15.24 24.46
N GLN A 535 12.22 14.08 23.85
CA GLN A 535 11.36 13.05 24.44
C GLN A 535 11.92 12.57 25.79
N LYS A 536 11.05 12.44 26.80
CA LYS A 536 11.43 12.15 28.20
C LYS A 536 11.71 10.67 28.49
N ASN A 537 11.11 9.75 27.74
CA ASN A 537 11.04 8.33 28.08
C ASN A 537 11.91 7.41 27.17
N TYR A 538 12.71 8.01 26.28
CA TYR A 538 13.61 7.34 25.35
C TYR A 538 15.05 7.83 25.53
N ASP A 539 16.02 6.93 25.37
CA ASP A 539 17.45 7.24 25.46
C ASP A 539 18.02 7.73 24.12
N LYS A 540 17.34 7.41 23.01
CA LYS A 540 17.72 7.77 21.63
C LYS A 540 16.49 8.08 20.78
N GLU A 541 16.65 9.06 19.90
CA GLU A 541 15.68 9.46 18.88
C GLU A 541 16.43 9.54 17.53
N PHE A 542 15.95 8.82 16.52
CA PHE A 542 16.52 8.84 15.16
C PHE A 542 15.45 9.13 14.12
N HIS A 543 15.80 9.92 13.10
CA HIS A 543 14.94 10.30 11.99
C HIS A 543 15.55 9.79 10.68
N LEU A 544 14.79 9.04 9.87
CA LEU A 544 15.21 8.55 8.56
C LEU A 544 14.15 8.93 7.50
N LEU A 545 14.50 9.82 6.59
CA LEU A 545 13.84 9.97 5.29
C LEU A 545 14.52 9.02 4.29
N ALA A 546 13.74 8.13 3.71
CA ALA A 546 14.15 7.32 2.56
C ALA A 546 13.49 7.87 1.30
N THR A 547 14.28 8.19 0.27
CA THR A 547 13.79 8.81 -0.97
C THR A 547 14.85 8.73 -2.07
N ILE A 548 14.41 8.64 -3.31
CA ILE A 548 15.21 8.85 -4.51
C ILE A 548 15.22 10.35 -4.79
N PHE A 549 16.30 11.04 -4.40
CA PHE A 549 16.49 12.43 -4.82
C PHE A 549 16.82 12.44 -6.32
N ASP A 550 15.82 12.74 -7.16
CA ASP A 550 15.99 12.88 -8.60
C ASP A 550 16.54 14.29 -8.91
N GLU A 551 17.85 14.39 -9.11
CA GLU A 551 18.50 15.67 -9.41
C GLU A 551 18.18 16.17 -10.84
N ASN A 552 17.49 15.40 -11.68
CA ASN A 552 16.95 15.89 -12.96
C ASN A 552 15.73 16.81 -12.73
N LEU A 553 14.97 16.58 -11.64
CA LEU A 553 13.85 17.43 -11.21
C LEU A 553 14.29 18.60 -10.31
N SER A 554 15.57 18.64 -9.92
CA SER A 554 16.15 19.71 -9.10
C SER A 554 16.18 21.07 -9.82
N TRP A 555 15.81 22.14 -9.11
CA TRP A 555 15.90 23.54 -9.60
C TRP A 555 17.31 23.97 -10.01
N TYR A 556 18.32 23.19 -9.61
CA TYR A 556 19.74 23.44 -9.79
C TYR A 556 20.40 22.50 -10.82
N LEU A 557 19.64 21.68 -11.58
CA LEU A 557 20.21 20.77 -12.59
C LEU A 557 21.19 21.47 -13.54
N ASP A 558 20.83 22.63 -14.11
CA ASP A 558 21.69 23.36 -15.04
C ASP A 558 22.92 24.00 -14.37
N ASP A 559 22.79 24.47 -13.13
CA ASP A 559 23.92 24.90 -12.30
C ASP A 559 24.88 23.71 -12.05
N ASN A 560 24.32 22.52 -11.79
CA ASN A 560 25.07 21.29 -11.50
C ASN A 560 25.78 20.73 -12.73
N ILE A 561 25.09 20.66 -13.87
CA ILE A 561 25.68 20.31 -15.17
C ILE A 561 26.88 21.23 -15.46
N LYS A 562 26.69 22.55 -15.33
CA LYS A 562 27.71 23.58 -15.61
C LYS A 562 28.89 23.57 -14.64
N THR A 563 28.65 23.25 -13.37
CA THR A 563 29.68 23.31 -12.30
C THR A 563 30.48 22.02 -12.18
N PHE A 564 29.85 20.87 -12.40
CA PHE A 564 30.46 19.58 -12.08
C PHE A 564 30.82 18.72 -13.31
N THR A 565 30.10 18.76 -14.44
CA THR A 565 30.51 17.96 -15.62
C THR A 565 31.74 18.56 -16.31
N THR A 566 32.56 17.73 -16.96
CA THR A 566 33.78 18.24 -17.65
C THR A 566 33.53 18.74 -19.08
N ALA A 567 32.34 18.49 -19.66
CA ALA A 567 31.92 19.08 -20.92
C ALA A 567 30.41 19.36 -20.95
N PRO A 568 29.93 20.41 -20.24
CA PRO A 568 28.51 20.73 -20.08
C PRO A 568 27.71 20.78 -21.38
N ALA A 569 28.27 21.37 -22.44
CA ALA A 569 27.65 21.47 -23.76
C ALA A 569 27.55 20.14 -24.55
N THR A 570 27.93 19.01 -23.93
CA THR A 570 27.74 17.66 -24.49
C THR A 570 26.88 16.74 -23.60
N VAL A 571 26.18 17.30 -22.61
CA VAL A 571 25.15 16.59 -21.84
C VAL A 571 23.84 16.61 -22.62
N ASN A 572 23.29 15.43 -22.93
CA ASN A 572 21.88 15.30 -23.23
C ASN A 572 21.13 15.07 -21.91
N LYS A 573 20.03 15.80 -21.67
CA LYS A 573 19.16 15.59 -20.51
C LYS A 573 18.26 14.35 -20.68
N GLU A 574 18.01 13.96 -21.93
CA GLU A 574 17.18 12.80 -22.32
C GLU A 574 18.00 11.50 -22.48
N ASP A 575 19.31 11.51 -22.17
CA ASP A 575 20.12 10.28 -22.10
C ASP A 575 19.67 9.46 -20.88
N GLU A 576 19.03 8.29 -21.07
CA GLU A 576 18.58 7.40 -19.99
C GLU A 576 19.67 7.21 -18.92
N GLY A 577 20.90 6.97 -19.35
CA GLY A 577 22.03 6.78 -18.45
C GLY A 577 22.49 8.05 -17.73
N PHE A 578 22.12 9.25 -18.19
CA PHE A 578 22.31 10.52 -17.48
C PHE A 578 21.22 10.68 -16.43
N VAL A 579 19.95 10.51 -16.84
CA VAL A 579 18.78 10.55 -15.95
C VAL A 579 19.00 9.62 -14.76
N GLU A 580 19.33 8.35 -15.03
CA GLU A 580 19.60 7.34 -14.01
C GLU A 580 20.80 7.70 -13.13
N SER A 581 21.89 8.24 -13.70
CA SER A 581 23.07 8.63 -12.90
C SER A 581 22.81 9.76 -11.90
N ASN A 582 21.70 10.49 -12.06
CA ASN A 582 21.29 11.60 -11.21
C ASN A 582 20.20 11.20 -10.18
N LYS A 583 19.71 9.94 -10.20
CA LYS A 583 18.74 9.40 -9.21
C LYS A 583 19.44 8.91 -7.94
N MET A 584 19.51 9.77 -6.94
CA MET A 584 20.23 9.52 -5.70
C MET A 584 19.35 8.80 -4.68
N HIS A 585 19.28 7.47 -4.81
CA HIS A 585 18.63 6.52 -3.90
C HIS A 585 19.26 6.58 -2.48
N ALA A 586 18.73 7.44 -1.59
CA ALA A 586 19.46 7.89 -0.40
C ALA A 586 18.63 7.82 0.89
N ILE A 587 19.33 7.71 2.02
CA ILE A 587 18.76 7.87 3.36
C ILE A 587 19.35 9.14 3.97
N ASN A 588 18.50 10.11 4.32
CA ASN A 588 18.88 11.46 4.76
C ASN A 588 19.90 12.16 3.84
N GLY A 589 19.85 11.86 2.53
CA GLY A 589 20.78 12.41 1.54
C GLY A 589 22.15 11.71 1.48
N PHE A 590 22.35 10.56 2.11
CA PHE A 590 23.58 9.76 1.97
C PHE A 590 23.33 8.44 1.25
N VAL A 591 24.28 8.05 0.38
CA VAL A 591 24.31 6.77 -0.33
C VAL A 591 25.49 5.90 0.14
N TYR A 592 25.48 4.61 -0.22
CA TYR A 592 26.59 3.67 -0.02
C TYR A 592 27.23 3.71 1.39
N LYS A 593 26.40 3.61 2.42
CA LYS A 593 26.79 3.53 3.85
C LYS A 593 27.52 4.78 4.42
N ASN A 594 27.39 5.95 3.78
CA ASN A 594 28.00 7.20 4.26
C ASN A 594 27.26 7.90 5.42
N LEU A 595 26.06 7.44 5.82
CA LEU A 595 25.21 8.06 6.84
C LEU A 595 25.84 8.00 8.26
N PRO A 596 26.19 9.14 8.90
CA PRO A 596 26.80 9.15 10.22
C PRO A 596 25.76 9.12 11.37
N GLY A 597 26.24 9.05 12.61
CA GLY A 597 25.45 9.37 13.82
C GLY A 597 24.55 8.27 14.39
N LEU A 598 24.18 7.24 13.62
CA LEU A 598 23.33 6.12 14.06
C LEU A 598 24.04 5.23 15.11
N THR A 599 24.03 5.65 16.37
CA THR A 599 24.77 5.00 17.46
C THR A 599 23.92 4.90 18.74
N MET A 600 23.73 3.67 19.21
CA MET A 600 22.95 3.30 20.41
C MET A 600 23.63 2.17 21.17
N CYS A 601 23.27 1.98 22.44
CA CYS A 601 23.72 0.86 23.25
C CYS A 601 22.63 -0.23 23.36
N LYS A 602 23.05 -1.47 23.63
CA LYS A 602 22.11 -2.58 23.87
C LYS A 602 21.25 -2.27 25.09
N GLY A 603 19.93 -2.32 24.90
CA GLY A 603 18.94 -2.00 25.94
C GLY A 603 18.56 -0.51 26.04
N ASP A 604 19.11 0.38 25.19
CA ASP A 604 18.57 1.73 25.02
C ASP A 604 17.09 1.65 24.59
N LYS A 605 16.23 2.54 25.09
CA LYS A 605 14.91 2.75 24.51
C LYS A 605 15.03 3.71 23.33
N VAL A 606 14.80 3.22 22.12
CA VAL A 606 15.00 3.96 20.87
C VAL A 606 13.68 4.25 20.17
N THR A 607 13.41 5.51 19.86
CA THR A 607 12.40 5.91 18.86
C THR A 607 13.05 6.05 17.49
N TRP A 608 12.39 5.47 16.49
CA TRP A 608 12.70 5.68 15.07
C TRP A 608 11.53 6.37 14.40
N HIS A 609 11.81 7.51 13.79
CA HIS A 609 10.90 8.34 13.04
C HIS A 609 11.23 8.15 11.55
N LEU A 610 10.34 7.50 10.81
CA LEU A 610 10.60 7.01 9.46
C LEU A 610 9.63 7.68 8.48
N SER A 611 10.14 8.21 7.37
CA SER A 611 9.34 8.95 6.37
C SER A 611 9.77 8.62 4.94
N GLY A 612 8.84 8.72 4.00
CA GLY A 612 9.11 8.66 2.56
C GLY A 612 8.77 9.97 1.83
N LEU A 613 9.45 10.23 0.71
CA LEU A 613 9.13 11.29 -0.26
C LEU A 613 9.47 10.81 -1.67
N GLY A 614 8.86 11.44 -2.67
CA GLY A 614 9.15 11.20 -4.07
C GLY A 614 7.91 10.84 -4.88
N SER A 615 8.01 9.78 -5.66
CA SER A 615 7.06 9.32 -6.69
C SER A 615 6.50 7.92 -6.39
N GLU A 616 5.71 7.37 -7.29
CA GLU A 616 5.31 5.96 -7.31
C GLU A 616 6.51 4.98 -7.24
N THR A 617 7.71 5.38 -7.69
CA THR A 617 8.93 4.54 -7.56
C THR A 617 9.54 4.51 -6.15
N ASP A 618 9.07 5.34 -5.21
CA ASP A 618 9.64 5.49 -3.87
C ASP A 618 9.06 4.51 -2.82
N ILE A 619 8.83 3.24 -3.20
CA ILE A 619 8.46 2.15 -2.29
C ILE A 619 9.69 1.72 -1.46
N ASN A 620 9.86 2.34 -0.30
CA ASN A 620 11.07 2.17 0.51
C ASN A 620 10.84 1.18 1.68
N SER A 621 11.23 -0.08 1.48
CA SER A 621 11.14 -1.15 2.50
C SER A 621 12.33 -1.13 3.46
N LEU A 622 12.19 -0.47 4.62
CA LEU A 622 13.26 -0.30 5.61
C LEU A 622 13.39 -1.53 6.54
N TYR A 623 14.44 -2.33 6.32
CA TYR A 623 14.76 -3.54 7.08
C TYR A 623 15.89 -3.32 8.11
N PHE A 624 15.62 -3.63 9.38
CA PHE A 624 16.53 -3.51 10.52
C PHE A 624 17.13 -4.86 10.91
N GLN A 625 18.14 -5.35 10.19
CA GLN A 625 18.66 -6.71 10.39
C GLN A 625 19.05 -7.01 11.85
N GLY A 626 18.58 -8.16 12.35
CA GLY A 626 18.97 -8.72 13.64
C GLY A 626 18.35 -8.05 14.86
N ASN A 627 17.48 -7.06 14.67
CA ASN A 627 16.68 -6.42 15.72
C ASN A 627 15.21 -6.36 15.27
N ARG A 628 14.26 -6.24 16.20
CA ARG A 628 12.84 -6.04 15.89
C ARG A 628 12.31 -4.82 16.63
N PHE A 629 11.42 -4.07 16.00
CA PHE A 629 10.71 -2.94 16.58
C PHE A 629 9.23 -3.26 16.77
N ILE A 630 8.54 -2.41 17.54
CA ILE A 630 7.08 -2.43 17.70
C ILE A 630 6.49 -1.27 16.90
N TYR A 631 5.50 -1.58 16.07
CA TYR A 631 4.64 -0.65 15.32
C TYR A 631 3.18 -1.05 15.59
N ARG A 632 2.34 -0.15 16.14
CA ARG A 632 0.93 -0.43 16.51
C ARG A 632 0.74 -1.79 17.20
N GLN A 633 1.43 -2.01 18.32
CA GLN A 633 1.55 -3.29 19.08
C GLN A 633 2.06 -4.52 18.32
N ASN A 634 2.31 -4.43 17.01
CA ASN A 634 2.83 -5.52 16.20
C ASN A 634 4.36 -5.47 16.15
N ARG A 635 5.00 -6.60 16.46
CA ARG A 635 6.46 -6.75 16.30
C ARG A 635 6.80 -7.05 14.84
N ARG A 636 7.65 -6.19 14.25
CA ARG A 636 8.17 -6.26 12.88
C ARG A 636 9.67 -5.91 12.86
N ASP A 637 10.31 -6.15 11.73
CA ASP A 637 11.72 -5.84 11.45
C ASP A 637 11.90 -5.15 10.09
N SER A 638 10.89 -5.25 9.23
CA SER A 638 10.66 -4.47 8.01
C SER A 638 9.46 -3.53 8.18
N ILE A 639 9.54 -2.33 7.61
CA ILE A 639 8.42 -1.40 7.47
C ILE A 639 8.59 -0.58 6.18
N ASN A 640 7.49 -0.40 5.45
CA ASN A 640 7.49 0.35 4.19
C ASN A 640 7.20 1.82 4.49
N VAL A 641 7.85 2.72 3.76
CA VAL A 641 7.46 4.13 3.67
C VAL A 641 7.25 4.51 2.21
N PHE A 642 6.34 5.45 1.99
CA PHE A 642 5.87 5.92 0.68
C PHE A 642 5.88 7.46 0.69
N PRO A 643 5.73 8.15 -0.45
CA PRO A 643 5.72 9.62 -0.49
C PRO A 643 4.75 10.26 0.51
N HIS A 644 5.22 11.21 1.30
CA HIS A 644 4.47 11.90 2.37
C HIS A 644 4.01 11.01 3.55
N ILE A 645 4.19 9.69 3.48
CA ILE A 645 3.83 8.76 4.56
C ILE A 645 4.95 8.71 5.61
N SER A 646 4.54 8.81 6.87
CA SER A 646 5.43 8.83 8.03
C SER A 646 4.94 7.90 9.13
N HIS A 647 5.89 7.27 9.82
CA HIS A 647 5.67 6.27 10.85
C HIS A 647 6.59 6.52 12.06
N THR A 648 6.13 6.12 13.25
CA THR A 648 6.97 6.02 14.45
C THR A 648 7.02 4.57 14.92
N VAL A 649 8.22 4.06 15.15
CA VAL A 649 8.42 2.70 15.70
C VAL A 649 9.36 2.73 16.89
N THR A 650 9.17 1.80 17.82
CA THR A 650 9.96 1.73 19.06
C THR A 650 10.81 0.46 19.10
N MET A 651 12.07 0.58 19.52
CA MET A 651 13.03 -0.52 19.53
C MET A 651 13.80 -0.56 20.85
N GLU A 652 13.98 -1.76 21.40
CA GLU A 652 14.94 -2.06 22.46
C GLU A 652 15.96 -3.06 21.88
N PRO A 653 17.14 -2.60 21.40
CA PRO A 653 18.08 -3.46 20.68
C PRO A 653 18.74 -4.44 21.65
N ASP A 654 18.56 -5.74 21.42
CA ASP A 654 18.87 -6.80 22.39
C ASP A 654 20.17 -7.57 22.10
N SER A 655 20.87 -7.17 21.04
CA SER A 655 22.03 -7.84 20.45
C SER A 655 23.17 -6.85 20.19
N MET A 656 24.43 -7.31 20.19
CA MET A 656 25.63 -6.45 20.13
C MET A 656 26.37 -6.57 18.79
N GLY A 657 26.59 -5.43 18.16
CA GLY A 657 27.39 -5.24 16.95
C GLY A 657 26.91 -4.04 16.13
N THR A 658 27.67 -3.66 15.11
CA THR A 658 27.18 -2.83 14.02
C THR A 658 26.26 -3.71 13.15
N TYR A 659 24.95 -3.44 13.22
CA TYR A 659 23.91 -4.20 12.50
C TYR A 659 23.70 -3.70 11.07
N HIS A 660 22.75 -4.32 10.34
CA HIS A 660 22.41 -3.80 9.02
C HIS A 660 21.64 -2.49 8.99
N LEU A 661 22.09 -1.49 8.22
CA LEU A 661 22.61 -1.55 6.82
C LEU A 661 24.12 -1.91 6.52
N GLN A 662 24.85 -2.56 7.46
CA GLN A 662 25.60 -3.92 7.48
C GLN A 662 27.16 -3.58 7.58
N CYS A 663 28.07 -4.06 8.49
CA CYS A 663 28.17 -5.07 9.60
C CYS A 663 29.23 -4.60 10.66
N SER A 664 29.68 -5.25 11.77
CA SER A 664 29.37 -6.50 12.54
C SER A 664 29.82 -6.34 14.05
N VAL A 665 30.21 -7.42 14.77
CA VAL A 665 31.06 -7.49 16.01
C VAL A 665 30.43 -7.72 17.42
N PHE A 666 30.67 -8.93 17.96
CA PHE A 666 30.76 -9.45 19.35
C PHE A 666 30.27 -8.67 20.60
N GLN A 667 29.40 -9.31 21.41
CA GLN A 667 29.84 -10.17 22.54
C GLN A 667 28.75 -11.17 23.00
N ARG A 668 29.12 -12.25 23.71
CA ARG A 668 28.21 -13.35 24.12
C ARG A 668 27.58 -13.15 25.51
N GLN A 669 26.26 -13.34 25.59
CA GLN A 669 25.55 -13.81 26.79
C GLN A 669 24.50 -14.83 26.34
N GLY A 670 24.49 -16.03 26.93
CA GLY A 670 23.59 -17.11 26.53
C GLY A 670 22.31 -17.14 27.35
N GLU A 671 21.16 -16.91 26.71
CA GLU A 671 19.88 -17.35 27.24
C GLU A 671 19.77 -18.88 27.13
N VAL A 672 19.25 -19.54 28.15
CA VAL A 672 19.09 -21.01 28.16
C VAL A 672 17.84 -21.38 27.38
N MET A 673 18.00 -21.71 26.10
CA MET A 673 16.91 -22.24 25.27
C MET A 673 16.46 -23.61 25.79
N LEU A 674 15.14 -23.79 25.88
CA LEU A 674 14.52 -24.95 26.54
C LEU A 674 14.43 -26.18 25.64
N HIS A 675 14.27 -25.96 24.33
CA HIS A 675 14.20 -27.03 23.33
C HIS A 675 15.07 -26.69 22.12
N SER A 676 15.44 -27.74 21.35
CA SER A 676 16.20 -27.60 20.11
C SER A 676 15.49 -28.37 18.99
N LYS A 677 15.07 -27.66 17.94
CA LYS A 677 14.48 -28.25 16.72
C LYS A 677 15.54 -28.27 15.62
N THR A 678 15.67 -29.37 14.89
CA THR A 678 16.67 -29.55 13.84
C THR A 678 16.02 -29.85 12.51
N TYR A 679 16.36 -29.06 11.48
CA TYR A 679 15.86 -29.21 10.11
C TYR A 679 17.03 -29.51 9.17
N TYR A 680 16.87 -30.48 8.27
CA TYR A 680 17.83 -30.76 7.21
C TYR A 680 17.26 -30.22 5.89
N ILE A 681 17.90 -29.21 5.32
CA ILE A 681 17.43 -28.50 4.12
C ILE A 681 18.57 -28.46 3.10
N ALA A 682 18.26 -28.59 1.81
CA ALA A 682 19.23 -28.34 0.75
C ALA A 682 18.69 -27.33 -0.27
N ALA A 683 19.60 -26.55 -0.85
CA ALA A 683 19.34 -25.79 -2.08
C ALA A 683 19.60 -26.71 -3.28
N VAL A 684 18.56 -26.99 -4.06
CA VAL A 684 18.57 -27.98 -5.15
C VAL A 684 18.17 -27.31 -6.45
N GLU A 685 18.94 -27.52 -7.52
CA GLU A 685 18.58 -27.04 -8.86
C GLU A 685 17.47 -27.90 -9.47
N THR A 686 16.49 -27.26 -10.10
CA THR A 686 15.31 -27.91 -10.66
C THR A 686 14.81 -27.18 -11.91
N ASP A 687 14.19 -27.89 -12.84
CA ASP A 687 13.48 -27.28 -13.96
C ASP A 687 12.03 -27.02 -13.53
N TRP A 688 11.71 -25.75 -13.31
CA TRP A 688 10.40 -25.31 -12.83
C TRP A 688 9.51 -24.92 -14.02
N ASP A 689 8.24 -25.31 -13.95
CA ASP A 689 7.21 -24.94 -14.93
C ASP A 689 6.15 -24.10 -14.21
N TYR A 690 5.99 -22.85 -14.61
CA TYR A 690 5.05 -21.91 -13.98
C TYR A 690 3.60 -22.15 -14.42
N SER A 691 3.40 -22.78 -15.59
CA SER A 691 2.09 -23.10 -16.15
C SER A 691 2.11 -24.50 -16.80
N PRO A 692 2.25 -25.57 -15.99
CA PRO A 692 2.31 -26.95 -16.49
C PRO A 692 1.00 -27.40 -17.16
N ASN A 693 -0.12 -26.74 -16.85
CA ASN A 693 -1.39 -26.90 -17.54
C ASN A 693 -1.93 -25.55 -18.03
N ARG A 694 -2.41 -25.50 -19.29
CA ARG A 694 -2.98 -24.30 -19.93
C ARG A 694 -4.48 -24.42 -20.22
N THR A 695 -5.18 -25.43 -19.70
CA THR A 695 -6.64 -25.53 -19.89
C THR A 695 -7.40 -24.39 -19.21
N TRP A 696 -6.93 -23.92 -18.04
CA TRP A 696 -7.60 -22.88 -17.26
C TRP A 696 -7.64 -21.53 -17.99
N GLU A 697 -6.48 -21.01 -18.46
CA GLU A 697 -6.43 -19.79 -19.29
C GLU A 697 -7.25 -19.93 -20.59
N THR A 698 -7.27 -21.12 -21.20
CA THR A 698 -7.98 -21.39 -22.46
C THR A 698 -9.50 -21.43 -22.25
N GLU A 699 -9.96 -21.69 -21.04
CA GLU A 699 -11.36 -21.59 -20.63
C GLU A 699 -11.73 -20.18 -20.19
N MET A 700 -10.89 -19.52 -19.38
CA MET A 700 -11.10 -18.15 -18.91
C MET A 700 -11.21 -17.15 -20.06
N PHE A 701 -10.25 -17.18 -21.00
CA PHE A 701 -10.23 -16.26 -22.14
C PHE A 701 -11.00 -16.81 -23.38
N ARG A 702 -11.93 -17.75 -23.20
CA ARG A 702 -12.67 -18.38 -24.30
C ARG A 702 -13.58 -17.39 -25.03
N GLY A 703 -13.12 -16.89 -26.17
CA GLY A 703 -13.81 -15.85 -26.95
C GLY A 703 -13.43 -14.42 -26.56
N LEU A 704 -12.43 -14.28 -25.69
CA LEU A 704 -11.78 -13.02 -25.33
C LEU A 704 -10.35 -12.99 -25.91
N GLU A 705 -9.64 -11.89 -25.66
CA GLU A 705 -8.21 -11.75 -25.93
C GLU A 705 -7.43 -12.38 -24.76
N ASN A 706 -6.60 -13.39 -25.04
CA ASN A 706 -5.77 -14.07 -24.04
C ASN A 706 -4.40 -13.38 -23.94
N PRO A 707 -4.00 -12.81 -22.77
CA PRO A 707 -2.68 -12.21 -22.58
C PRO A 707 -1.55 -13.23 -22.35
N ALA A 708 -1.87 -14.44 -21.89
CA ALA A 708 -0.91 -15.45 -21.46
C ALA A 708 0.18 -15.84 -22.49
N PRO A 709 -0.07 -15.85 -23.83
CA PRO A 709 0.97 -16.15 -24.81
C PRO A 709 2.19 -15.21 -24.75
N VAL A 710 2.04 -13.95 -24.32
CA VAL A 710 3.17 -13.03 -24.18
C VAL A 710 4.24 -13.60 -23.22
N PHE A 711 3.79 -14.21 -22.12
CA PHE A 711 4.64 -14.72 -21.05
C PHE A 711 4.98 -16.21 -21.21
N LEU A 712 4.07 -17.01 -21.78
CA LEU A 712 4.14 -18.48 -21.74
C LEU A 712 4.51 -19.15 -23.07
N ASP A 713 4.32 -18.49 -24.23
CA ASP A 713 4.75 -19.04 -25.52
C ASP A 713 6.26 -18.85 -25.74
N LYS A 714 6.83 -19.69 -26.61
CA LYS A 714 8.23 -19.58 -27.07
C LYS A 714 8.37 -18.81 -28.40
N GLN A 715 7.34 -18.05 -28.76
CA GLN A 715 7.32 -17.23 -29.97
C GLN A 715 8.16 -15.96 -29.76
N GLY A 716 8.56 -15.27 -30.84
CA GLY A 716 9.35 -14.02 -30.76
C GLY A 716 10.81 -14.15 -30.26
N GLY A 717 11.20 -15.30 -29.68
CA GLY A 717 12.48 -15.50 -28.99
C GLY A 717 12.33 -15.81 -27.49
N ASN A 718 11.10 -15.84 -26.99
CA ASN A 718 10.76 -16.04 -25.58
C ASN A 718 11.15 -17.43 -25.05
N ILE A 719 11.39 -17.51 -23.74
CA ILE A 719 11.71 -18.77 -23.04
C ILE A 719 10.46 -19.64 -22.83
N GLY A 720 9.29 -19.02 -22.68
CA GLY A 720 8.03 -19.67 -22.28
C GLY A 720 8.06 -20.21 -20.84
N SER A 721 7.02 -20.94 -20.43
CA SER A 721 6.73 -21.28 -19.02
C SER A 721 7.82 -22.03 -18.20
N ARG A 722 8.90 -22.51 -18.81
CA ARG A 722 9.88 -23.42 -18.18
C ARG A 722 11.26 -22.79 -17.99
N TYR A 723 11.70 -22.73 -16.74
CA TYR A 723 12.96 -22.12 -16.33
C TYR A 723 13.72 -23.03 -15.37
N LYS A 724 15.04 -23.14 -15.55
CA LYS A 724 15.90 -23.66 -14.49
C LYS A 724 15.88 -22.69 -13.30
N LYS A 725 15.69 -23.23 -12.09
CA LYS A 725 15.60 -22.53 -10.81
C LYS A 725 16.46 -23.27 -9.77
N VAL A 726 16.63 -22.67 -8.59
CA VAL A 726 17.17 -23.33 -7.40
C VAL A 726 16.22 -23.11 -6.22
N VAL A 727 15.89 -24.17 -5.51
CA VAL A 727 14.82 -24.16 -4.49
C VAL A 727 15.26 -24.86 -3.21
N TYR A 728 14.73 -24.42 -2.07
CA TYR A 728 14.93 -25.12 -0.80
C TYR A 728 14.04 -26.37 -0.72
N ARG A 729 14.61 -27.52 -0.38
CA ARG A 729 13.86 -28.78 -0.15
C ARG A 729 14.34 -29.46 1.14
N GLN A 730 13.41 -30.07 1.87
CA GLN A 730 13.69 -30.75 3.15
C GLN A 730 14.15 -32.19 2.91
N PHE A 731 15.04 -32.68 3.77
CA PHE A 731 15.56 -34.05 3.77
C PHE A 731 15.34 -34.70 5.14
N THR A 732 15.30 -36.03 5.19
CA THR A 732 14.99 -36.77 6.43
C THR A 732 16.15 -36.77 7.44
N ASN A 733 17.39 -36.55 6.99
CA ASN A 733 18.61 -36.56 7.83
C ASN A 733 19.81 -35.92 7.11
N ASN A 734 20.91 -35.75 7.86
CA ASN A 734 22.17 -35.13 7.41
C ASN A 734 22.94 -35.85 6.28
N LYS A 735 22.48 -37.01 5.78
CA LYS A 735 23.05 -37.64 4.57
C LYS A 735 22.51 -37.04 3.27
N PHE A 736 21.36 -36.37 3.33
CA PHE A 736 20.68 -35.77 2.16
C PHE A 736 20.42 -36.76 1.00
N THR A 737 20.09 -38.01 1.32
CA THR A 737 19.79 -39.07 0.33
C THR A 737 18.30 -39.20 0.00
N THR A 738 17.43 -38.72 0.89
CA THR A 738 15.98 -38.92 0.81
C THR A 738 15.30 -37.60 1.15
N GLN A 739 14.70 -36.98 0.13
CA GLN A 739 13.88 -35.79 0.29
C GLN A 739 12.62 -36.16 1.10
N VAL A 740 12.07 -35.21 1.86
CA VAL A 740 10.74 -35.34 2.45
C VAL A 740 9.71 -35.08 1.35
N GLU A 741 8.79 -36.02 1.17
CA GLU A 741 7.61 -35.83 0.30
C GLU A 741 6.63 -34.86 0.99
N ARG A 742 6.01 -33.99 0.20
CA ARG A 742 4.96 -33.08 0.70
C ARG A 742 3.66 -33.84 0.84
N THR A 743 2.98 -33.62 1.96
CA THR A 743 1.58 -34.02 2.16
C THR A 743 0.65 -33.09 1.35
N ALA A 744 -0.60 -33.48 1.14
CA ALA A 744 -1.54 -32.73 0.30
C ALA A 744 -1.82 -31.31 0.82
N ASP A 745 -1.87 -31.13 2.14
CA ASP A 745 -1.94 -29.82 2.81
C ASP A 745 -0.72 -28.93 2.55
N MET A 746 0.42 -29.49 2.13
CA MET A 746 1.65 -28.78 1.78
C MET A 746 1.89 -28.66 0.27
N GLU A 747 1.00 -29.18 -0.59
CA GLU A 747 1.14 -29.06 -2.06
C GLU A 747 1.22 -27.58 -2.49
N HIS A 748 0.40 -26.74 -1.85
CA HIS A 748 0.31 -25.30 -2.09
C HIS A 748 1.63 -24.53 -1.89
N LEU A 749 2.64 -25.11 -1.24
CA LEU A 749 3.94 -24.44 -1.02
C LEU A 749 4.72 -24.19 -2.33
N GLY A 750 4.37 -24.86 -3.43
CA GLY A 750 4.90 -24.56 -4.76
C GLY A 750 6.43 -24.47 -4.82
N ILE A 751 6.96 -23.35 -5.33
CA ILE A 751 8.40 -23.12 -5.47
C ILE A 751 9.12 -23.05 -4.11
N MET A 752 8.45 -22.49 -3.09
CA MET A 752 9.00 -22.13 -1.78
C MET A 752 9.60 -23.31 -1.01
N GLY A 753 10.40 -23.01 0.01
CA GLY A 753 10.94 -23.98 0.96
C GLY A 753 9.90 -24.67 1.86
N PRO A 754 10.32 -25.69 2.64
CA PRO A 754 9.52 -26.30 3.70
C PRO A 754 9.11 -25.30 4.80
N MET A 755 8.00 -25.57 5.49
CA MET A 755 7.63 -24.80 6.69
C MET A 755 8.51 -25.12 7.89
N ILE A 756 9.27 -24.12 8.33
CA ILE A 756 10.03 -24.17 9.59
C ILE A 756 9.13 -23.62 10.69
N HIS A 757 8.85 -24.42 11.72
CA HIS A 757 7.98 -24.04 12.85
C HIS A 757 8.78 -23.95 14.14
N ALA A 758 8.74 -22.79 14.79
CA ALA A 758 9.43 -22.54 16.05
C ALA A 758 8.50 -21.95 17.10
N ASP A 759 8.73 -22.31 18.36
CA ASP A 759 8.06 -21.74 19.52
C ASP A 759 9.03 -20.79 20.24
N VAL A 760 8.51 -19.74 20.88
CA VAL A 760 9.35 -18.84 21.69
C VAL A 760 10.01 -19.62 22.85
N GLY A 761 11.35 -19.61 22.87
CA GLY A 761 12.19 -20.44 23.75
C GLY A 761 12.96 -21.55 23.02
N ASP A 762 12.75 -21.74 21.71
CA ASP A 762 13.47 -22.70 20.88
C ASP A 762 14.84 -22.19 20.39
N LYS A 763 15.77 -23.14 20.26
CA LYS A 763 16.86 -23.05 19.28
C LYS A 763 16.47 -23.82 18.01
N VAL A 764 16.47 -23.16 16.86
CA VAL A 764 16.33 -23.81 15.54
C VAL A 764 17.72 -24.02 14.95
N SER A 765 18.04 -25.26 14.59
CA SER A 765 19.31 -25.65 13.97
C SER A 765 19.05 -26.13 12.54
N VAL A 766 19.37 -25.30 11.55
CA VAL A 766 19.19 -25.63 10.14
C VAL A 766 20.50 -26.18 9.58
N VAL A 767 20.55 -27.50 9.42
CA VAL A 767 21.65 -28.21 8.75
C VAL A 767 21.40 -28.06 7.24
N PHE A 768 22.13 -27.13 6.63
CA PHE A 768 21.95 -26.73 5.24
C PHE A 768 23.03 -27.32 4.34
N LYS A 769 22.64 -27.97 3.25
CA LYS A 769 23.55 -28.44 2.21
C LYS A 769 23.34 -27.71 0.89
N ASN A 770 24.41 -27.17 0.31
CA ASN A 770 24.31 -26.61 -1.03
C ASN A 770 24.52 -27.73 -2.07
N MET A 771 23.46 -28.09 -2.82
CA MET A 771 23.53 -29.05 -3.93
C MET A 771 23.56 -28.37 -5.31
N ALA A 772 23.60 -27.03 -5.34
CA ALA A 772 23.59 -26.23 -6.56
C ALA A 772 25.00 -25.80 -7.00
N SER A 773 25.09 -25.19 -8.18
CA SER A 773 26.34 -24.90 -8.89
C SER A 773 27.12 -23.67 -8.39
N ARG A 774 26.52 -22.80 -7.55
CA ARG A 774 27.14 -21.58 -7.01
C ARG A 774 26.93 -21.45 -5.48
N PRO A 775 27.74 -20.66 -4.76
CA PRO A 775 27.56 -20.46 -3.32
C PRO A 775 26.19 -19.87 -2.99
N TYR A 776 25.57 -20.39 -1.93
CA TYR A 776 24.27 -19.95 -1.41
C TYR A 776 24.27 -20.03 0.12
N SER A 777 23.26 -19.47 0.77
CA SER A 777 23.13 -19.47 2.23
C SER A 777 21.66 -19.64 2.66
N ILE A 778 21.39 -19.60 3.96
CA ILE A 778 20.04 -19.56 4.52
C ILE A 778 20.01 -18.74 5.81
N HIS A 779 19.23 -17.65 5.80
CA HIS A 779 19.00 -16.75 6.93
C HIS A 779 17.53 -16.33 6.92
N SER A 780 17.02 -15.81 8.04
CA SER A 780 15.60 -15.47 8.20
C SER A 780 15.43 -14.09 8.81
N HIS A 781 14.34 -13.41 8.46
CA HIS A 781 13.85 -12.22 9.14
C HIS A 781 13.57 -12.51 10.62
N GLY A 782 13.80 -11.51 11.48
CA GLY A 782 13.47 -11.49 12.91
C GLY A 782 14.23 -12.44 13.84
N VAL A 783 15.01 -13.41 13.35
CA VAL A 783 15.73 -14.38 14.20
C VAL A 783 17.03 -13.80 14.76
N LYS A 784 17.33 -14.17 16.01
CA LYS A 784 18.61 -13.86 16.63
C LYS A 784 19.65 -14.92 16.26
N THR A 785 20.91 -14.52 16.08
CA THR A 785 22.03 -15.39 15.68
C THR A 785 23.26 -15.17 16.58
N ASP A 786 24.18 -16.14 16.62
CA ASP A 786 25.45 -16.01 17.36
C ASP A 786 26.38 -14.93 16.77
N VAL A 787 26.23 -14.64 15.48
CA VAL A 787 26.98 -13.63 14.70
C VAL A 787 26.04 -12.95 13.69
N PRO A 788 26.21 -11.64 13.40
CA PRO A 788 25.39 -10.91 12.42
C PRO A 788 25.78 -11.19 10.96
N GLU A 789 26.93 -11.82 10.74
CA GLU A 789 27.45 -12.17 9.42
C GLU A 789 27.05 -13.60 9.06
N VAL A 790 26.40 -13.77 7.91
CA VAL A 790 25.82 -15.06 7.49
C VAL A 790 26.86 -15.83 6.69
N TYR A 791 27.16 -17.07 7.11
CA TYR A 791 28.08 -17.94 6.39
C TYR A 791 27.56 -18.24 4.97
N GLN A 792 28.43 -18.14 3.96
CA GLN A 792 28.13 -18.53 2.59
C GLN A 792 28.56 -19.99 2.40
N THR A 793 27.63 -20.90 2.07
CA THR A 793 27.92 -22.33 1.90
C THR A 793 28.35 -22.62 0.45
N PRO A 794 29.59 -23.05 0.18
CA PRO A 794 30.04 -23.40 -1.16
C PRO A 794 29.31 -24.62 -1.76
N PRO A 795 29.30 -24.79 -3.09
CA PRO A 795 28.77 -25.97 -3.76
C PRO A 795 29.28 -27.30 -3.17
N GLY A 796 28.35 -28.20 -2.84
CA GLY A 796 28.63 -29.50 -2.24
C GLY A 796 28.83 -29.50 -0.72
N GLU A 797 29.11 -28.36 -0.10
CA GLU A 797 29.37 -28.24 1.34
C GLU A 797 28.08 -28.32 2.18
N THR A 798 28.22 -28.56 3.48
CA THR A 798 27.11 -28.59 4.45
C THR A 798 27.48 -27.79 5.69
N HIS A 799 26.72 -26.73 5.96
CA HIS A 799 26.87 -25.86 7.13
C HIS A 799 25.69 -26.04 8.10
N THR A 800 25.80 -25.58 9.36
CA THR A 800 24.69 -25.60 10.33
C THR A 800 24.43 -24.22 10.91
N TYR A 801 23.36 -23.59 10.45
CA TYR A 801 22.92 -22.28 10.92
C TYR A 801 22.15 -22.44 12.24
N SER A 802 22.47 -21.61 13.23
CA SER A 802 21.80 -21.56 14.54
C SER A 802 20.97 -20.30 14.65
N TRP A 803 19.65 -20.46 14.80
CA TRP A 803 18.70 -19.38 15.03
C TRP A 803 18.10 -19.52 16.44
N TYR A 804 18.01 -18.40 17.16
CA TYR A 804 17.52 -18.33 18.53
C TYR A 804 16.20 -17.58 18.56
N VAL A 805 15.15 -18.21 19.08
CA VAL A 805 13.79 -17.69 19.04
C VAL A 805 13.43 -17.13 20.42
N THR A 806 13.93 -15.92 20.69
CA THR A 806 13.71 -15.24 21.98
C THR A 806 12.28 -14.69 22.08
N LYS A 807 11.91 -14.17 23.26
CA LYS A 807 10.66 -13.40 23.45
C LYS A 807 10.58 -12.17 22.52
N ASN A 808 11.72 -11.65 22.06
CA ASN A 808 11.83 -10.53 21.13
C ASN A 808 11.87 -10.96 19.66
N THR A 809 11.92 -12.26 19.37
CA THR A 809 11.84 -12.80 18.00
C THR A 809 10.40 -13.13 17.60
N GLY A 810 9.61 -13.75 18.50
CA GLY A 810 8.21 -14.11 18.24
C GLY A 810 7.20 -12.95 18.38
N PRO A 811 5.89 -13.22 18.24
CA PRO A 811 4.85 -12.19 18.29
C PRO A 811 4.63 -11.60 19.70
N THR A 812 3.95 -10.45 19.77
CA THR A 812 3.51 -9.80 21.02
C THR A 812 2.33 -10.52 21.68
N ALA A 813 1.82 -9.99 22.79
CA ALA A 813 0.59 -10.51 23.40
C ALA A 813 -0.65 -10.21 22.52
N ASP A 814 -0.59 -9.08 21.83
CA ASP A 814 -1.72 -8.43 21.16
C ASP A 814 -1.79 -8.81 19.67
N GLN A 815 -0.68 -9.25 19.08
CA GLN A 815 -0.61 -9.93 17.79
C GLN A 815 -1.38 -11.26 17.74
N GLU A 816 -1.35 -11.91 16.57
CA GLU A 816 -1.74 -13.31 16.41
C GLU A 816 -0.87 -14.29 17.21
N GLU A 817 -1.37 -15.52 17.42
CA GLU A 817 -0.65 -16.55 18.18
C GLU A 817 0.66 -16.97 17.48
N CYS A 818 0.64 -17.01 16.14
CA CYS A 818 1.78 -17.28 15.28
C CYS A 818 1.99 -16.18 14.24
N SER A 819 3.24 -15.74 14.08
CA SER A 819 3.69 -14.78 13.05
C SER A 819 4.56 -15.46 12.00
N VAL A 820 4.33 -15.19 10.72
CA VAL A 820 5.24 -15.58 9.63
C VAL A 820 6.37 -14.56 9.45
N SER A 821 7.51 -15.02 8.93
CA SER A 821 8.66 -14.21 8.49
C SER A 821 9.42 -14.99 7.41
N ALA A 822 10.00 -14.32 6.40
CA ALA A 822 10.69 -15.01 5.30
C ALA A 822 12.12 -15.46 5.65
N TYR A 823 12.52 -16.61 5.10
CA TYR A 823 13.92 -17.08 5.04
C TYR A 823 14.41 -17.25 3.59
N TYR A 824 15.67 -16.89 3.34
CA TYR A 824 16.24 -16.67 2.02
C TYR A 824 17.78 -16.72 2.05
N SER A 825 18.43 -16.63 0.89
CA SER A 825 19.90 -16.56 0.78
C SER A 825 20.38 -15.10 0.78
N THR A 826 21.46 -14.83 1.52
CA THR A 826 22.13 -13.53 1.62
C THR A 826 23.51 -13.53 0.94
N VAL A 827 23.72 -14.31 -0.13
CA VAL A 827 24.93 -14.23 -0.96
C VAL A 827 24.76 -13.14 -2.02
N ASP A 828 23.65 -13.20 -2.76
CA ASP A 828 23.17 -12.13 -3.64
C ASP A 828 21.66 -12.04 -3.44
N VAL A 829 21.20 -11.24 -2.47
CA VAL A 829 19.80 -11.25 -1.98
C VAL A 829 18.79 -11.17 -3.12
N VAL A 830 19.04 -10.31 -4.11
CA VAL A 830 18.17 -10.09 -5.27
C VAL A 830 18.21 -11.29 -6.21
N LYS A 831 19.40 -11.71 -6.67
CA LYS A 831 19.49 -12.78 -7.69
C LYS A 831 19.16 -14.15 -7.12
N ASP A 832 19.49 -14.42 -5.86
CA ASP A 832 19.20 -15.70 -5.20
C ASP A 832 17.68 -15.85 -4.95
N LEU A 833 17.00 -14.76 -4.57
CA LEU A 833 15.54 -14.72 -4.40
C LEU A 833 14.82 -15.03 -5.71
N TYR A 834 15.07 -14.26 -6.78
CA TYR A 834 14.47 -14.50 -8.11
C TYR A 834 14.96 -15.80 -8.78
N SER A 835 16.01 -16.43 -8.26
CA SER A 835 16.40 -17.79 -8.65
C SER A 835 15.56 -18.89 -7.99
N GLY A 836 14.81 -18.57 -6.93
CA GLY A 836 13.86 -19.47 -6.23
C GLY A 836 14.16 -19.74 -4.74
N LEU A 837 15.17 -19.09 -4.14
CA LEU A 837 15.57 -19.33 -2.74
C LEU A 837 14.78 -18.49 -1.73
N ILE A 838 13.53 -18.87 -1.52
CA ILE A 838 12.60 -18.31 -0.53
C ILE A 838 11.90 -19.42 0.26
N GLY A 839 11.54 -19.16 1.52
CA GLY A 839 10.71 -20.05 2.33
C GLY A 839 10.18 -19.39 3.62
N PRO A 840 9.21 -20.03 4.29
CA PRO A 840 8.56 -19.50 5.48
C PRO A 840 9.18 -19.98 6.81
N LEU A 841 9.38 -19.04 7.73
CA LEU A 841 9.56 -19.32 9.15
C LEU A 841 8.29 -18.87 9.90
N VAL A 842 7.63 -19.82 10.58
CA VAL A 842 6.45 -19.58 11.41
C VAL A 842 6.86 -19.63 12.87
N ILE A 843 6.60 -18.55 13.61
CA ILE A 843 7.00 -18.40 15.01
C ILE A 843 5.77 -18.21 15.89
N CYS A 844 5.53 -19.15 16.80
CA CYS A 844 4.38 -19.17 17.69
C CYS A 844 4.75 -18.81 19.14
N ARG A 845 3.78 -18.26 19.88
CA ARG A 845 3.89 -18.10 21.34
C ARG A 845 3.97 -19.47 22.04
N PRO A 846 4.63 -19.57 23.20
CA PRO A 846 4.74 -20.84 23.92
C PRO A 846 3.40 -21.12 24.61
N THR A 847 2.63 -22.08 24.08
CA THR A 847 1.30 -22.41 24.60
C THR A 847 1.38 -22.81 26.07
N SER A 848 0.55 -22.21 26.93
CA SER A 848 0.22 -22.81 28.22
C SER A 848 -0.34 -24.22 27.99
N CYS A 849 0.02 -25.17 28.84
CA CYS A 849 -0.13 -26.61 28.56
C CYS A 849 -1.60 -27.09 28.65
N MET A 850 -2.43 -26.67 27.69
CA MET A 850 -3.85 -27.03 27.57
C MET A 850 -4.45 -26.85 26.16
N VAL A 851 -3.76 -26.19 25.21
CA VAL A 851 -4.33 -25.77 23.90
C VAL A 851 -3.96 -26.72 22.73
N ARG A 852 -3.20 -27.79 23.00
CA ARG A 852 -2.69 -28.73 21.95
C ARG A 852 -3.76 -29.60 21.27
N SER A 853 -5.04 -29.36 21.52
CA SER A 853 -6.20 -30.05 20.96
C SER A 853 -7.27 -29.11 20.39
N THR A 854 -6.93 -27.84 20.15
CA THR A 854 -7.83 -26.85 19.48
C THR A 854 -7.10 -25.97 18.45
N LEU A 855 -5.76 -25.95 18.48
CA LEU A 855 -4.91 -25.55 17.34
C LEU A 855 -4.81 -26.64 16.26
N THR A 856 -5.34 -27.84 16.52
CA THR A 856 -5.38 -28.98 15.58
C THR A 856 -6.35 -28.80 14.41
N ASP A 857 -7.28 -27.85 14.53
CA ASP A 857 -8.36 -27.61 13.57
C ASP A 857 -8.03 -26.40 12.66
N GLY A 858 -6.75 -26.03 12.59
CA GLY A 858 -6.22 -24.90 11.83
C GLY A 858 -5.54 -25.35 10.53
N ILE A 859 -6.06 -24.89 9.39
CA ILE A 859 -5.37 -25.05 8.10
C ILE A 859 -4.42 -23.86 7.92
N PHE A 860 -3.15 -24.14 7.64
CA PHE A 860 -2.13 -23.11 7.38
C PHE A 860 -1.87 -23.02 5.88
N LEU A 861 -2.23 -21.90 5.27
CA LEU A 861 -2.01 -21.63 3.85
C LEU A 861 -1.03 -20.47 3.69
N LEU A 862 0.01 -20.66 2.89
CA LEU A 862 1.03 -19.66 2.64
C LEU A 862 0.84 -19.05 1.25
N LEU A 863 0.89 -17.72 1.20
CA LEU A 863 0.82 -16.93 -0.03
C LEU A 863 2.08 -16.06 -0.15
N HIS A 864 2.93 -16.38 -1.12
CA HIS A 864 4.01 -15.54 -1.57
C HIS A 864 3.76 -15.13 -3.02
N LEU A 865 3.77 -13.82 -3.26
CA LEU A 865 3.61 -13.19 -4.56
C LEU A 865 4.97 -12.62 -5.00
N ASN A 866 5.30 -12.82 -6.28
CA ASN A 866 6.62 -12.45 -6.83
C ASN A 866 6.57 -12.30 -8.36
N VAL A 867 7.21 -11.24 -8.88
CA VAL A 867 7.43 -10.99 -10.31
C VAL A 867 8.84 -11.49 -10.70
N THR A 868 8.95 -12.75 -11.13
CA THR A 868 10.26 -13.28 -11.52
C THR A 868 10.65 -12.87 -12.94
N CYS A 869 11.74 -12.09 -13.08
CA CYS A 869 12.46 -11.87 -14.34
C CYS A 869 13.95 -12.20 -14.15
N LEU A 870 14.59 -12.88 -15.13
CA LEU A 870 16.00 -13.28 -14.98
C LEU A 870 16.77 -13.44 -16.31
N HIS A 871 17.09 -12.32 -16.97
CA HIS A 871 18.40 -12.15 -17.62
C HIS A 871 18.80 -10.66 -17.74
N PHE A 872 20.01 -10.34 -17.28
CA PHE A 872 20.67 -9.07 -17.58
C PHE A 872 21.25 -9.11 -18.99
N LEU A 873 20.53 -8.55 -19.97
CA LEU A 873 21.00 -7.71 -21.10
C LEU A 873 19.89 -7.57 -22.15
N LEU A 874 19.71 -6.35 -22.67
CA LEU A 874 18.86 -5.98 -23.82
C LEU A 874 17.35 -6.20 -23.66
N CYS A 875 16.66 -5.11 -23.29
CA CYS A 875 15.31 -4.71 -23.70
C CYS A 875 14.35 -5.79 -24.24
N LEU A 876 13.37 -6.19 -23.42
CA LEU A 876 11.96 -6.42 -23.80
C LEU A 876 11.11 -6.70 -22.54
N SER A 877 9.88 -6.20 -22.51
CA SER A 877 8.89 -6.32 -21.41
C SER A 877 8.29 -7.72 -21.21
N VAL A 878 8.98 -8.77 -21.67
CA VAL A 878 8.39 -10.06 -22.05
C VAL A 878 8.88 -11.23 -21.18
N CYS A 879 9.62 -10.93 -20.11
CA CYS A 879 10.16 -11.92 -19.16
C CYS A 879 9.64 -11.78 -17.71
N LEU A 880 8.59 -10.99 -17.48
CA LEU A 880 7.93 -10.87 -16.17
C LEU A 880 6.85 -11.96 -16.04
N CYS A 881 7.03 -12.90 -15.10
CA CYS A 881 5.94 -13.79 -14.66
C CYS A 881 5.50 -13.38 -13.25
N ALA A 882 4.31 -12.78 -13.14
CA ALA A 882 3.70 -12.43 -11.85
C ALA A 882 2.99 -13.66 -11.28
N ALA A 883 3.61 -14.32 -10.28
CA ALA A 883 3.23 -15.66 -9.87
C ALA A 883 2.83 -15.77 -8.39
N VAL A 884 1.90 -16.69 -8.11
CA VAL A 884 1.50 -17.10 -6.77
C VAL A 884 2.23 -18.39 -6.41
N ASN A 885 3.10 -18.37 -5.41
CA ASN A 885 3.93 -19.51 -4.99
C ASN A 885 4.73 -20.15 -6.14
N GLY A 886 5.01 -19.40 -7.22
CA GLY A 886 5.67 -19.88 -8.44
C GLY A 886 4.75 -20.47 -9.52
N PHE A 887 3.43 -20.32 -9.42
CA PHE A 887 2.45 -20.72 -10.43
C PHE A 887 1.59 -19.56 -10.93
N VAL A 888 1.04 -19.69 -12.14
CA VAL A 888 0.14 -18.70 -12.76
C VAL A 888 -1.13 -19.36 -13.32
N TYR A 889 -2.17 -18.56 -13.61
CA TYR A 889 -3.40 -18.99 -14.30
C TYR A 889 -4.04 -20.26 -13.71
N GLY A 890 -4.32 -20.27 -12.40
CA GLY A 890 -4.99 -21.38 -11.74
C GLY A 890 -4.16 -22.66 -11.54
N ASN A 891 -2.85 -22.68 -11.85
CA ASN A 891 -2.00 -23.86 -11.69
C ASN A 891 -1.60 -24.19 -10.22
N LEU A 892 -1.95 -23.35 -9.24
CA LEU A 892 -1.65 -23.60 -7.83
C LEU A 892 -2.72 -24.51 -7.19
N ASN A 893 -2.33 -25.76 -6.93
CA ASN A 893 -3.14 -26.73 -6.20
C ASN A 893 -2.98 -26.62 -4.67
N GLY A 894 -3.75 -27.43 -3.92
CA GLY A 894 -3.57 -27.66 -2.49
C GLY A 894 -4.25 -26.65 -1.56
N LEU A 895 -4.88 -25.59 -2.09
CA LEU A 895 -5.65 -24.60 -1.32
C LEU A 895 -7.07 -25.14 -0.96
N ASN A 896 -7.13 -26.31 -0.33
CA ASN A 896 -8.38 -27.03 -0.04
C ASN A 896 -8.72 -26.96 1.46
N MET A 897 -9.99 -26.70 1.78
CA MET A 897 -10.50 -26.55 3.15
C MET A 897 -11.94 -27.05 3.28
N LYS A 898 -12.45 -27.21 4.51
CA LYS A 898 -13.85 -27.57 4.77
C LYS A 898 -14.61 -26.43 5.42
N GLU A 899 -15.91 -26.46 5.23
CA GLU A 899 -16.89 -25.64 5.92
C GLU A 899 -16.68 -25.68 7.45
N ASP A 900 -16.71 -24.50 8.07
CA ASP A 900 -16.38 -24.15 9.46
C ASP A 900 -14.93 -24.35 9.92
N ASP A 901 -13.99 -24.70 9.04
CA ASP A 901 -12.56 -24.73 9.37
C ASP A 901 -12.01 -23.31 9.64
N LYS A 902 -11.04 -23.23 10.56
CA LYS A 902 -10.27 -22.00 10.81
C LYS A 902 -9.03 -22.03 9.93
N VAL A 903 -8.91 -21.07 9.01
CA VAL A 903 -7.78 -20.99 8.09
C VAL A 903 -6.90 -19.82 8.52
N TYR A 904 -5.61 -20.07 8.67
CA TYR A 904 -4.58 -19.05 8.87
C TYR A 904 -3.84 -18.87 7.56
N TRP A 905 -4.05 -17.72 6.92
CA TRP A 905 -3.30 -17.31 5.75
C TRP A 905 -2.05 -16.56 6.21
N TYR A 906 -0.89 -17.12 5.90
CA TYR A 906 0.41 -16.47 6.05
C TYR A 906 0.73 -15.76 4.74
N LEU A 907 0.94 -14.45 4.79
CA LEU A 907 1.16 -13.59 3.62
C LEU A 907 2.60 -13.07 3.60
N MET A 908 3.26 -13.13 2.44
CA MET A 908 4.65 -12.68 2.24
C MET A 908 4.84 -11.95 0.90
N GLY A 909 4.98 -10.62 0.94
CA GLY A 909 5.53 -9.85 -0.19
C GLY A 909 7.06 -9.80 -0.11
N MET A 910 7.77 -10.08 -1.21
CA MET A 910 9.24 -10.01 -1.32
C MET A 910 9.62 -9.79 -2.78
N GLY A 911 10.36 -8.72 -3.09
CA GLY A 911 10.68 -8.35 -4.47
C GLY A 911 11.21 -6.92 -4.61
N ASN A 912 10.83 -6.24 -5.69
CA ASN A 912 11.22 -4.85 -6.00
C ASN A 912 10.01 -3.89 -6.02
N ASP A 913 10.19 -2.72 -6.63
CA ASP A 913 9.21 -1.64 -6.79
C ASP A 913 7.92 -2.06 -7.52
N VAL A 914 7.96 -3.04 -8.43
CA VAL A 914 6.72 -3.57 -9.05
C VAL A 914 6.01 -4.63 -8.19
N ASP A 915 6.66 -5.20 -7.17
CA ASP A 915 6.09 -6.24 -6.30
C ASP A 915 5.13 -5.65 -5.23
N ILE A 916 4.21 -4.77 -5.65
CA ILE A 916 3.04 -4.34 -4.88
C ILE A 916 1.85 -5.22 -5.23
N HIS A 917 1.18 -5.77 -4.22
CA HIS A 917 0.11 -6.73 -4.44
C HIS A 917 -1.04 -6.55 -3.47
N THR A 918 -2.26 -6.59 -3.99
CA THR A 918 -3.50 -6.45 -3.22
C THR A 918 -4.31 -7.73 -3.34
N VAL A 919 -4.17 -8.58 -2.33
CA VAL A 919 -4.69 -9.95 -2.30
C VAL A 919 -6.19 -9.92 -2.02
N HIS A 920 -7.01 -10.33 -2.99
CA HIS A 920 -8.47 -10.40 -2.83
C HIS A 920 -8.98 -11.84 -2.71
N TRP A 921 -9.85 -12.11 -1.72
CA TRP A 921 -10.55 -13.38 -1.53
C TRP A 921 -12.01 -13.27 -1.96
N HIS A 922 -12.40 -13.98 -3.02
CA HIS A 922 -13.81 -14.05 -3.41
C HIS A 922 -14.62 -14.82 -2.37
N GLY A 923 -15.81 -14.32 -2.03
CA GLY A 923 -16.82 -15.00 -1.21
C GLY A 923 -16.50 -15.12 0.29
N HIS A 924 -15.32 -14.67 0.76
CA HIS A 924 -14.95 -14.71 2.18
C HIS A 924 -14.08 -13.51 2.59
N SER A 925 -14.51 -12.74 3.59
CA SER A 925 -13.66 -11.78 4.28
C SER A 925 -12.72 -12.44 5.31
N VAL A 926 -11.58 -11.79 5.56
CA VAL A 926 -10.51 -12.17 6.49
C VAL A 926 -10.38 -11.18 7.67
N GLU A 927 -9.94 -11.68 8.82
CA GLU A 927 -9.64 -10.92 10.03
C GLU A 927 -8.12 -10.82 10.23
N TYR A 928 -7.58 -9.63 10.50
CA TYR A 928 -6.18 -9.46 10.91
C TYR A 928 -6.08 -8.61 12.18
N LYS A 929 -4.90 -8.56 12.80
CA LYS A 929 -4.67 -7.76 14.00
C LYS A 929 -3.64 -6.66 13.82
N LEU A 930 -4.00 -5.46 14.30
CA LEU A 930 -3.18 -4.26 14.33
C LEU A 930 -3.65 -3.39 15.52
N GLY A 931 -2.75 -2.67 16.18
CA GLY A 931 -3.06 -1.91 17.41
C GLY A 931 -3.42 -2.76 18.65
N GLY A 932 -3.69 -4.06 18.45
CA GLY A 932 -4.16 -5.02 19.45
C GLY A 932 -5.61 -5.49 19.21
N GLY A 933 -6.38 -4.72 18.43
CA GLY A 933 -7.73 -5.07 17.96
C GLY A 933 -7.70 -5.98 16.71
N PRO A 934 -8.79 -6.73 16.46
CA PRO A 934 -9.06 -7.34 15.16
C PRO A 934 -9.61 -6.31 14.16
N HIS A 935 -9.37 -6.51 12.87
CA HIS A 935 -9.84 -5.67 11.76
C HIS A 935 -10.35 -6.53 10.60
N GLN A 936 -11.44 -6.14 9.95
CA GLN A 936 -12.07 -6.88 8.86
C GLN A 936 -11.63 -6.35 7.48
N ALA A 937 -11.03 -7.23 6.68
CA ALA A 937 -10.64 -6.98 5.28
C ALA A 937 -11.14 -8.10 4.36
N ASP A 938 -11.15 -7.85 3.06
CA ASP A 938 -11.28 -8.86 1.99
C ASP A 938 -10.34 -8.57 0.80
N VAL A 939 -9.67 -7.41 0.84
CA VAL A 939 -8.43 -7.12 0.10
C VAL A 939 -7.33 -6.84 1.13
N PHE A 940 -6.13 -7.41 0.97
CA PHE A 940 -4.99 -7.12 1.86
C PHE A 940 -3.72 -6.73 1.08
N GLU A 941 -3.05 -5.68 1.54
CA GLU A 941 -1.89 -5.05 0.90
C GLU A 941 -0.56 -5.72 1.29
N LEU A 942 0.23 -6.09 0.29
CA LEU A 942 1.57 -6.65 0.42
C LEU A 942 2.55 -5.86 -0.45
N PHE A 943 3.68 -5.48 0.16
CA PHE A 943 4.83 -4.84 -0.48
C PHE A 943 6.08 -5.70 -0.19
N PRO A 944 7.25 -5.40 -0.76
CA PRO A 944 8.48 -6.12 -0.41
C PRO A 944 8.74 -6.16 1.11
N ALA A 945 9.24 -7.30 1.60
CA ALA A 945 9.41 -7.62 3.02
C ALA A 945 8.15 -7.46 3.90
N THR A 946 6.94 -7.45 3.35
CA THR A 946 5.69 -7.38 4.13
C THR A 946 5.26 -8.78 4.56
N PHE A 947 5.22 -9.03 5.87
CA PHE A 947 4.80 -10.30 6.47
C PHE A 947 3.59 -10.10 7.39
N GLN A 948 2.52 -10.85 7.16
CA GLN A 948 1.30 -10.77 7.97
C GLN A 948 0.63 -12.15 8.11
N THR A 949 0.06 -12.42 9.29
CA THR A 949 -0.91 -13.51 9.48
C THR A 949 -2.32 -12.91 9.43
N VAL A 950 -3.21 -13.48 8.63
CA VAL A 950 -4.65 -13.16 8.62
C VAL A 950 -5.47 -14.45 8.80
N LYS A 951 -6.66 -14.36 9.41
CA LYS A 951 -7.56 -15.48 9.64
C LYS A 951 -8.73 -15.45 8.66
N MET A 952 -9.23 -16.62 8.30
CA MET A 952 -10.50 -16.80 7.59
C MET A 952 -11.31 -17.90 8.29
N ARG A 953 -12.64 -17.77 8.29
CA ARG A 953 -13.54 -18.90 8.56
C ARG A 953 -14.18 -19.30 7.23
N ALA A 954 -13.80 -20.46 6.72
CA ALA A 954 -14.41 -21.01 5.51
C ALA A 954 -15.87 -21.38 5.82
N LYS A 955 -16.84 -20.71 5.20
CA LYS A 955 -18.27 -20.91 5.46
C LYS A 955 -19.06 -21.39 4.24
N TYR A 956 -18.61 -21.06 3.04
CA TYR A 956 -19.43 -21.17 1.83
C TYR A 956 -18.80 -22.16 0.84
N PRO A 957 -19.33 -23.40 0.71
CA PRO A 957 -18.81 -24.39 -0.22
C PRO A 957 -18.79 -23.90 -1.66
N GLY A 958 -17.68 -24.16 -2.36
CA GLY A 958 -17.44 -23.69 -3.72
C GLY A 958 -15.95 -23.56 -4.05
N THR A 959 -15.66 -23.37 -5.34
CA THR A 959 -14.33 -22.98 -5.84
C THR A 959 -14.33 -21.47 -6.02
N TRP A 960 -13.43 -20.79 -5.31
CA TRP A 960 -13.38 -19.33 -5.21
C TRP A 960 -12.06 -18.80 -5.76
N LEU A 961 -12.09 -17.66 -6.44
CA LEU A 961 -10.88 -16.99 -6.93
C LEU A 961 -10.11 -16.32 -5.77
N LEU A 962 -8.80 -16.36 -5.88
CA LEU A 962 -7.84 -15.64 -5.05
C LEU A 962 -6.80 -15.01 -5.98
N HIS A 963 -6.76 -13.69 -6.06
CA HIS A 963 -5.93 -12.97 -7.03
C HIS A 963 -5.32 -11.69 -6.47
N CYS A 964 -4.34 -11.14 -7.18
CA CYS A 964 -3.90 -9.76 -7.01
C CYS A 964 -4.80 -8.83 -7.82
N HIS A 965 -5.27 -7.71 -7.28
CA HIS A 965 -6.17 -6.79 -7.99
C HIS A 965 -5.44 -5.77 -8.90
N VAL A 966 -4.11 -5.69 -8.81
CA VAL A 966 -3.29 -4.84 -9.68
C VAL A 966 -3.43 -5.31 -11.14
N VAL A 967 -3.78 -4.38 -12.03
CA VAL A 967 -4.20 -4.67 -13.42
C VAL A 967 -3.21 -5.54 -14.22
N ASP A 968 -1.91 -5.26 -14.18
CA ASP A 968 -0.92 -6.03 -14.95
C ASP A 968 -0.53 -7.35 -14.27
N HIS A 969 -0.62 -7.45 -12.94
CA HIS A 969 -0.51 -8.72 -12.23
C HIS A 969 -1.64 -9.70 -12.61
N ILE A 970 -2.87 -9.23 -12.81
CA ILE A 970 -3.97 -10.04 -13.38
C ILE A 970 -3.59 -10.51 -14.79
N LYS A 971 -3.17 -9.58 -15.68
CA LYS A 971 -2.81 -9.91 -17.07
C LYS A 971 -1.60 -10.84 -17.20
N ALA A 972 -0.71 -10.88 -16.21
CA ALA A 972 0.44 -11.79 -16.16
C ALA A 972 0.10 -13.14 -15.49
N GLY A 973 -1.11 -13.30 -14.95
CA GLY A 973 -1.64 -14.56 -14.45
C GLY A 973 -1.49 -14.79 -12.95
N MET A 974 -1.41 -13.72 -12.13
CA MET A 974 -1.36 -13.79 -10.65
C MET A 974 -2.74 -14.12 -10.04
N GLU A 975 -3.32 -15.22 -10.51
CA GLU A 975 -4.67 -15.71 -10.22
C GLU A 975 -4.62 -17.20 -9.86
N VAL A 976 -5.22 -17.57 -8.73
CA VAL A 976 -5.34 -18.96 -8.26
C VAL A 976 -6.74 -19.20 -7.69
N MET A 977 -7.03 -20.45 -7.33
CA MET A 977 -8.32 -20.84 -6.75
C MET A 977 -8.14 -21.54 -5.41
N TYR A 978 -9.10 -21.38 -4.51
CA TYR A 978 -9.21 -22.16 -3.28
C TYR A 978 -10.59 -22.82 -3.18
N THR A 979 -10.65 -24.01 -2.60
CA THR A 979 -11.86 -24.86 -2.59
C THR A 979 -12.36 -25.08 -1.18
N VAL A 980 -13.59 -24.63 -0.91
CA VAL A 980 -14.32 -24.94 0.34
C VAL A 980 -15.25 -26.13 0.09
N THR A 981 -15.17 -27.15 0.94
CA THR A 981 -15.96 -28.39 0.81
C THR A 981 -16.92 -28.59 1.99
N GLU A 982 -18.13 -29.12 1.72
CA GLU A 982 -19.15 -29.38 2.75
C GLU A 982 -18.66 -30.35 3.84
N LYS A 983 -18.97 -30.06 5.11
CA LYS A 983 -18.47 -30.83 6.26
C LYS A 983 -19.22 -32.16 6.48
N GLY A 984 -19.07 -33.11 5.55
CA GLY A 984 -19.61 -34.47 5.71
C GLY A 984 -19.67 -35.34 4.45
N LYS A 985 -19.45 -34.79 3.26
CA LYS A 985 -19.35 -35.58 2.03
C LYS A 985 -17.96 -36.21 1.91
N THR A 986 -17.85 -37.52 2.08
CA THR A 986 -16.65 -38.28 1.71
C THR A 986 -16.47 -38.23 0.19
N GLU A 987 -15.27 -37.93 -0.29
CA GLU A 987 -14.96 -37.99 -1.72
C GLU A 987 -15.06 -39.43 -2.23
N ASN A 988 -16.01 -39.70 -3.13
CA ASN A 988 -16.02 -40.94 -3.91
C ASN A 988 -15.00 -40.81 -5.06
N THR A 989 -13.72 -40.97 -4.73
CA THR A 989 -12.60 -41.03 -5.67
C THR A 989 -12.64 -42.31 -6.51
N ASN A 990 -13.57 -42.41 -7.45
CA ASN A 990 -13.69 -43.50 -8.41
C ASN A 990 -14.37 -43.09 -9.74
N VAL A 991 -13.65 -42.28 -10.53
CA VAL A 991 -13.70 -42.36 -12.01
C VAL A 991 -12.25 -42.49 -12.49
N LYS A 992 -12.03 -43.25 -13.57
CA LYS A 992 -10.70 -43.52 -14.17
C LYS A 992 -10.51 -42.74 -15.46
#